data_AF-A0A8S1ESM8-F1
#
_entry.id   AF-A0A8S1ESM8-F1
#
_cell.length_a   1.000
_cell.length_b   1.000
_cell.length_c   1.000
_cell.angle_alpha   90.00
_cell.angle_beta   90.00
_cell.angle_gamma   90.00
#
_symmetry.space_group_name_H-M   'P 1'
#
loop_
_entity.id
_entity.type
_entity.pdbx_description
1 polymer ?
#
loop_
_entity_poly.entity_id
_entity_poly.type
_entity_poly.pdbx_seq_one_letter_code
_entity_poly.pdbx_strand_id
1 'polypeptide(L)'
;MESSIDFYLSEIEQRVAEKKAELESTLHKSATVRQNADTISGFVGNSLHHSTKMAKYSRTDFAQVGTTNRGCMQVVPGDKKKDQLDRIAVGGQNGCVILLSRKHNDTQILFKTPAGPEIESMCLGGAIGTIKDKIFVASDTSVRGINRKGKTFFSFDTNMAETAKRMYVHGVELVLTGKRSYNHYHDCADANYYLCSEDIFDVVSLVNEGAWGDRPFTSILACSDSTIKVIEGSLKAYDINLTDVPLTLNIFINEKSENHARVLYGTKNGKLGLVHVPSGKGEILWEIETTTKSAITVIKCFHMTNQEVSDIVIGKEDGTVELYTVDENENPVLFNTFNCDESITGLGCGNVTSWNEPEIIVCTFRGWLFSLSRSGRVASEPIPQGANFSVKVQQLKAEVEELETKVNEERQRYEELTKKSGGTNVAFIPNFQIHDKFEFSPDLGLYNLTIELVIPIDFVLIQSHLPIRLVEVEKNASVVCQIRKNELNPWPLLASYRCQANVCRLELRVRVIEGNCGLLNLFVSPKIHPKVSQVASYTIKALSAHVRVHNFDLSRPISVLSFTGSFSISEAHAWLYNLVPDVPLKCPPAETITNNFQCAINGGTQLQVTYSKGSAVFRSDSVSTISIIRDQISDEILNKQMRVDVSCDLNEASVEHCLRLLHPTITKYVTIETQKKYAAALKEIEVNNSDVYSFLSPENAEILRNHDSIFKEAESLCLESSGILQIYENLLQAQAKLSGRSVRSKSEALMTLLTENYNLDAVIAFFKSAVQD
;
A
#
# COMPACT_ATOMS: atom_id res chain seq x y z
N MET A 1 -19.19 -50.05 -31.00
CA MET A 1 -19.09 -48.80 -30.20
C MET A 1 -18.11 -48.97 -29.04
N GLU A 2 -17.96 -50.16 -28.44
CA GLU A 2 -16.93 -50.42 -27.42
C GLU A 2 -15.50 -50.50 -27.98
N SER A 3 -15.27 -51.08 -29.17
CA SER A 3 -13.90 -51.21 -29.73
C SER A 3 -13.24 -49.89 -30.18
N SER A 4 -14.01 -48.80 -30.32
CA SER A 4 -13.47 -47.48 -30.67
C SER A 4 -13.03 -46.69 -29.44
N ILE A 5 -13.58 -47.01 -28.26
CA ILE A 5 -13.23 -46.37 -26.99
C ILE A 5 -11.91 -46.94 -26.47
N ASP A 6 -11.70 -48.26 -26.59
CA ASP A 6 -10.44 -48.91 -26.19
C ASP A 6 -9.25 -48.47 -27.06
N PHE A 7 -9.49 -48.21 -28.35
CA PHE A 7 -8.47 -47.67 -29.24
C PHE A 7 -8.09 -46.22 -28.86
N TYR A 8 -9.09 -45.39 -28.54
CA TYR A 8 -8.85 -44.00 -28.10
C TYR A 8 -8.17 -43.91 -26.73
N LEU A 9 -8.50 -44.80 -25.80
CA LEU A 9 -7.86 -44.85 -24.48
C LEU A 9 -6.40 -45.31 -24.60
N SER A 10 -6.11 -46.31 -25.44
CA SER A 10 -4.75 -46.75 -25.77
C SER A 10 -3.90 -45.60 -26.37
N GLU A 11 -4.46 -44.83 -27.30
CA GLU A 11 -3.76 -43.70 -27.93
C GLU A 11 -3.49 -42.55 -26.94
N ILE A 12 -4.42 -42.31 -26.00
CA ILE A 12 -4.23 -41.33 -24.92
C ILE A 12 -3.17 -41.81 -23.93
N GLU A 13 -3.18 -43.07 -23.52
CA GLU A 13 -2.18 -43.64 -22.62
C GLU A 13 -0.77 -43.60 -23.23
N GLN A 14 -0.66 -43.88 -24.55
CA GLN A 14 0.60 -43.77 -25.28
C GLN A 14 1.13 -42.33 -25.32
N ARG A 15 0.26 -41.33 -25.59
CA ARG A 15 0.65 -39.91 -25.57
C ARG A 15 1.01 -39.42 -24.16
N VAL A 16 0.36 -39.91 -23.13
CA VAL A 16 0.70 -39.60 -21.73
C VAL A 16 2.08 -40.17 -21.39
N ALA A 17 2.40 -41.40 -21.81
CA ALA A 17 3.70 -42.01 -21.61
C ALA A 17 4.82 -41.24 -22.33
N GLU A 18 4.60 -40.82 -23.58
CA GLU A 18 5.56 -40.00 -24.34
C GLU A 18 5.82 -38.65 -23.66
N LYS A 19 4.77 -37.96 -23.19
CA LYS A 19 4.90 -36.68 -22.49
C LYS A 19 5.58 -36.81 -21.14
N LYS A 20 5.40 -37.94 -20.44
CA LYS A 20 6.08 -38.22 -19.17
C LYS A 20 7.57 -38.47 -19.38
N ALA A 21 7.95 -39.19 -20.44
CA ALA A 21 9.34 -39.38 -20.81
C ALA A 21 10.03 -38.08 -21.23
N GLU A 22 9.33 -37.21 -21.97
CA GLU A 22 9.82 -35.87 -22.33
C GLU A 22 10.03 -34.97 -21.10
N LEU A 23 9.11 -35.03 -20.12
CA LEU A 23 9.21 -34.32 -18.86
C LEU A 23 10.40 -34.81 -18.01
N GLU A 24 10.61 -36.12 -17.90
CA GLU A 24 11.74 -36.70 -17.18
C GLU A 24 13.09 -36.34 -17.83
N SER A 25 13.16 -36.35 -19.16
CA SER A 25 14.35 -35.88 -19.90
C SER A 25 14.64 -34.40 -19.63
N THR A 26 13.60 -33.58 -19.55
CA THR A 26 13.72 -32.13 -19.30
C THR A 26 14.12 -31.84 -17.84
N LEU A 27 13.58 -32.60 -16.88
CA LEU A 27 13.96 -32.55 -15.47
C LEU A 27 15.42 -32.98 -15.28
N HIS A 28 15.90 -34.00 -16.01
CA HIS A 28 17.29 -34.42 -15.95
C HIS A 28 18.23 -33.33 -16.47
N LYS A 29 17.90 -32.68 -17.61
CA LYS A 29 18.65 -31.51 -18.12
C LYS A 29 18.64 -30.33 -17.14
N SER A 30 17.52 -30.07 -16.47
CA SER A 30 17.39 -29.03 -15.44
C SER A 30 18.24 -29.32 -14.20
N ALA A 31 18.34 -30.58 -13.78
CA ALA A 31 19.22 -30.98 -12.68
C ALA A 31 20.71 -30.76 -13.01
N THR A 32 21.13 -31.05 -14.26
CA THR A 32 22.50 -30.78 -14.72
C THR A 32 22.79 -29.27 -14.78
N VAL A 33 21.82 -28.45 -15.19
CA VAL A 33 21.93 -26.97 -15.19
C VAL A 33 22.03 -26.42 -13.78
N ARG A 34 21.28 -26.96 -12.81
CA ARG A 34 21.40 -26.59 -11.39
C ARG A 34 22.76 -26.95 -10.80
N GLN A 35 23.28 -28.13 -11.11
CA GLN A 35 24.61 -28.56 -10.65
C GLN A 35 25.73 -27.67 -11.21
N ASN A 36 25.60 -27.21 -12.46
CA ASN A 36 26.52 -26.25 -13.06
C ASN A 36 26.36 -24.84 -12.46
N ALA A 37 25.14 -24.41 -12.14
CA ALA A 37 24.87 -23.13 -11.47
C ALA A 37 25.42 -23.09 -10.03
N ASP A 38 25.34 -24.19 -9.28
CA ASP A 38 25.92 -24.32 -7.94
C ASP A 38 27.45 -24.29 -7.97
N THR A 39 28.06 -24.84 -9.02
CA THR A 39 29.52 -24.80 -9.22
C THR A 39 30.01 -23.37 -9.54
N ILE A 40 29.22 -22.60 -10.30
CA ILE A 40 29.50 -21.18 -10.61
C ILE A 40 29.26 -20.30 -9.36
N SER A 41 28.21 -20.57 -8.59
CA SER A 41 27.92 -19.92 -7.28
C SER A 41 29.07 -20.09 -6.29
N GLY A 42 29.66 -21.29 -6.21
CA GLY A 42 30.83 -21.56 -5.38
C GLY A 42 32.10 -20.81 -5.81
N PHE A 43 32.24 -20.51 -7.11
CA PHE A 43 33.38 -19.75 -7.64
C PHE A 43 33.24 -18.23 -7.42
N VAL A 44 32.02 -17.69 -7.55
CA VAL A 44 31.72 -16.27 -7.31
C VAL A 44 31.79 -15.93 -5.81
N GLY A 45 31.39 -16.86 -4.93
CA GLY A 45 31.43 -16.68 -3.47
C GLY A 45 32.82 -16.44 -2.88
N ASN A 46 33.89 -16.93 -3.54
CA ASN A 46 35.26 -16.77 -3.05
C ASN A 46 35.91 -15.42 -3.41
N SER A 47 35.33 -14.64 -4.32
CA SER A 47 35.94 -13.37 -4.79
C SER A 47 35.40 -12.11 -4.07
N LEU A 48 34.36 -12.24 -3.24
CA LEU A 48 33.68 -11.12 -2.56
C LEU A 48 34.01 -10.99 -1.05
N HIS A 49 35.09 -11.60 -0.57
CA HIS A 49 35.42 -11.64 0.86
C HIS A 49 36.05 -10.37 1.49
N HIS A 50 35.85 -9.20 0.88
CA HIS A 50 36.18 -7.90 1.47
C HIS A 50 35.02 -6.90 1.32
N SER A 51 33.87 -7.20 1.94
CA SER A 51 32.88 -6.21 2.33
C SER A 51 32.08 -6.74 3.52
N THR A 52 31.73 -5.84 4.44
CA THR A 52 31.14 -6.04 5.77
C THR A 52 30.06 -7.12 5.79
N LYS A 53 30.24 -8.18 6.60
CA LYS A 53 29.25 -9.26 6.77
C LYS A 53 27.93 -8.69 7.31
N MET A 54 26.91 -8.51 6.46
CA MET A 54 25.53 -8.32 6.90
C MET A 54 25.12 -9.52 7.78
N ALA A 55 24.66 -9.27 9.00
CA ALA A 55 24.16 -10.33 9.88
C ALA A 55 22.97 -11.03 9.19
N LYS A 56 22.95 -12.35 9.12
CA LYS A 56 21.85 -13.07 8.44
C LYS A 56 20.79 -13.46 9.47
N TYR A 57 19.60 -12.87 9.39
CA TYR A 57 18.46 -13.29 10.22
C TYR A 57 17.84 -14.59 9.68
N SER A 58 17.50 -15.51 10.58
CA SER A 58 16.88 -16.80 10.28
C SER A 58 15.40 -16.81 10.65
N ARG A 59 14.53 -17.18 9.70
CA ARG A 59 13.09 -17.34 9.93
C ARG A 59 12.78 -18.66 10.63
N THR A 60 12.02 -18.60 11.73
CA THR A 60 11.43 -19.78 12.39
C THR A 60 9.93 -19.57 12.58
N ASP A 61 9.12 -20.39 11.92
CA ASP A 61 7.66 -20.35 12.03
C ASP A 61 7.16 -20.96 13.34
N PHE A 62 6.18 -20.30 13.97
CA PHE A 62 5.61 -20.70 15.27
C PHE A 62 4.23 -21.32 15.11
N ALA A 63 3.32 -20.60 14.47
CA ALA A 63 1.93 -20.98 14.28
C ALA A 63 1.31 -20.16 13.15
N GLN A 64 0.19 -20.65 12.63
CA GLN A 64 -0.71 -19.84 11.81
C GLN A 64 -1.98 -19.58 12.63
N VAL A 65 -2.20 -18.32 12.99
CA VAL A 65 -3.47 -17.86 13.57
C VAL A 65 -4.44 -17.47 12.46
N GLY A 66 -5.69 -17.15 12.80
CA GLY A 66 -6.64 -16.59 11.82
C GLY A 66 -6.18 -15.22 11.30
N THR A 67 -6.96 -14.59 10.43
CA THR A 67 -6.64 -13.25 9.92
C THR A 67 -6.50 -12.23 11.04
N THR A 68 -5.59 -11.27 10.84
CA THR A 68 -5.27 -10.25 11.85
C THR A 68 -5.32 -8.85 11.27
N ASN A 69 -5.65 -7.88 12.13
CA ASN A 69 -5.60 -6.46 11.81
C ASN A 69 -4.29 -5.81 12.27
N ARG A 70 -4.00 -4.64 11.70
CA ARG A 70 -2.82 -3.84 12.09
C ARG A 70 -2.87 -3.53 13.58
N GLY A 71 -1.78 -3.79 14.30
CA GLY A 71 -1.68 -3.48 15.73
C GLY A 71 -2.41 -4.47 16.66
N CYS A 72 -2.78 -5.65 16.16
CA CYS A 72 -3.44 -6.70 16.94
C CYS A 72 -2.50 -7.80 17.46
N MET A 73 -1.19 -7.57 17.43
CA MET A 73 -0.19 -8.46 18.02
C MET A 73 0.69 -7.68 19.01
N GLN A 74 0.93 -8.27 20.18
CA GLN A 74 1.86 -7.74 21.18
C GLN A 74 2.69 -8.86 21.80
N VAL A 75 3.97 -8.56 22.07
CA VAL A 75 4.85 -9.43 22.85
C VAL A 75 4.70 -9.08 24.32
N VAL A 76 4.09 -9.97 25.09
CA VAL A 76 3.88 -9.84 26.53
C VAL A 76 5.16 -10.21 27.26
N PRO A 77 5.79 -9.28 28.00
CA PRO A 77 7.04 -9.54 28.70
C PRO A 77 6.89 -10.68 29.72
N GLY A 78 7.85 -11.58 29.73
CA GLY A 78 7.97 -12.63 30.72
C GLY A 78 8.42 -12.12 32.09
N ASP A 79 8.21 -12.92 33.14
CA ASP A 79 8.75 -12.62 34.46
C ASP A 79 10.20 -13.12 34.54
N LYS A 80 11.17 -12.21 34.34
CA LYS A 80 12.61 -12.53 34.39
C LYS A 80 13.03 -13.12 35.74
N LYS A 81 12.33 -12.82 36.84
CA LYS A 81 12.63 -13.39 38.17
C LYS A 81 12.21 -14.85 38.30
N LYS A 82 11.39 -15.35 37.39
CA LYS A 82 10.85 -16.72 37.38
C LYS A 82 11.30 -17.51 36.15
N ASP A 83 12.32 -17.05 35.44
CA ASP A 83 12.79 -17.63 34.19
C ASP A 83 11.65 -17.94 33.21
N GLN A 84 10.70 -17.01 33.05
CA GLN A 84 9.62 -17.12 32.05
C GLN A 84 9.92 -16.31 30.79
N LEU A 85 10.06 -16.98 29.64
CA LEU A 85 10.23 -16.32 28.34
C LEU A 85 9.04 -15.43 27.99
N ASP A 86 9.27 -14.50 27.07
CA ASP A 86 8.23 -13.63 26.55
C ASP A 86 7.17 -14.45 25.80
N ARG A 87 5.94 -13.94 25.82
CA ARG A 87 4.77 -14.61 25.23
C ARG A 87 4.19 -13.75 24.13
N ILE A 88 3.43 -14.36 23.23
CA ILE A 88 2.86 -13.65 22.08
C ILE A 88 1.35 -13.65 22.20
N ALA A 89 0.76 -12.46 22.31
CA ALA A 89 -0.68 -12.27 22.26
C ALA A 89 -1.08 -11.84 20.85
N VAL A 90 -2.06 -12.51 20.26
CA VAL A 90 -2.60 -12.17 18.94
C VAL A 90 -4.12 -12.13 18.97
N GLY A 91 -4.69 -11.05 18.44
CA GLY A 91 -6.12 -10.86 18.22
C GLY A 91 -6.48 -11.09 16.76
N GLY A 92 -7.47 -11.94 16.52
CA GLY A 92 -7.97 -12.23 15.18
C GLY A 92 -9.23 -11.45 14.81
N GLN A 93 -9.54 -11.40 13.51
CA GLN A 93 -10.78 -10.77 13.01
C GLN A 93 -12.05 -11.54 13.41
N ASN A 94 -11.91 -12.79 13.86
CA ASN A 94 -12.99 -13.58 14.45
C ASN A 94 -13.24 -13.26 15.95
N GLY A 95 -12.62 -12.20 16.48
CA GLY A 95 -12.75 -11.76 17.86
C GLY A 95 -12.04 -12.63 18.90
N CYS A 96 -11.31 -13.66 18.47
CA CYS A 96 -10.54 -14.50 19.37
C CYS A 96 -9.20 -13.84 19.73
N VAL A 97 -8.84 -13.89 21.01
CA VAL A 97 -7.50 -13.55 21.50
C VAL A 97 -6.79 -14.84 21.90
N ILE A 98 -5.61 -15.03 21.35
CA ILE A 98 -4.78 -16.22 21.56
C ILE A 98 -3.49 -15.77 22.24
N LEU A 99 -3.13 -16.42 23.35
CA LEU A 99 -1.82 -16.24 23.99
C LEU A 99 -0.97 -17.49 23.76
N LEU A 100 0.18 -17.30 23.14
CA LEU A 100 1.12 -18.35 22.75
C LEU A 100 2.38 -18.24 23.62
N SER A 101 2.93 -19.40 23.98
CA SER A 101 4.23 -19.53 24.62
C SER A 101 5.06 -20.55 23.89
N ARG A 102 6.35 -20.29 23.74
CA ARG A 102 7.27 -21.28 23.21
C ARG A 102 7.96 -22.02 24.34
N LYS A 103 7.96 -23.35 24.31
CA LYS A 103 8.67 -24.21 25.26
C LYS A 103 9.30 -25.37 24.50
N HIS A 104 10.57 -25.63 24.72
CA HIS A 104 11.31 -26.73 24.07
C HIS A 104 11.08 -26.81 22.56
N ASN A 105 11.09 -25.65 21.88
CA ASN A 105 10.90 -25.51 20.43
C ASN A 105 9.47 -25.77 19.92
N ASP A 106 8.53 -26.12 20.80
CA ASP A 106 7.11 -26.31 20.49
C ASP A 106 6.27 -25.09 20.89
N THR A 107 5.23 -24.82 20.11
CA THR A 107 4.34 -23.68 20.31
C THR A 107 3.11 -24.13 21.07
N GLN A 108 2.98 -23.67 22.32
CA GLN A 108 1.84 -24.01 23.17
C GLN A 108 0.85 -22.85 23.25
N ILE A 109 -0.42 -23.14 22.98
CA ILE A 109 -1.53 -22.21 23.23
C ILE A 109 -1.83 -22.23 24.73
N LEU A 110 -1.57 -21.13 25.42
CA LEU A 110 -1.87 -20.99 26.85
C LEU A 110 -3.36 -20.77 27.09
N PHE A 111 -3.99 -19.94 26.25
CA PHE A 111 -5.44 -19.80 26.20
C PHE A 111 -5.88 -19.28 24.83
N LYS A 112 -7.15 -19.53 24.52
CA LYS A 112 -7.88 -18.93 23.41
C LYS A 112 -9.24 -18.49 23.92
N THR A 113 -9.59 -17.21 23.75
CA THR A 113 -10.92 -16.71 24.13
C THR A 113 -11.97 -17.19 23.12
N PRO A 114 -13.26 -17.23 23.51
CA PRO A 114 -14.35 -17.46 22.55
C PRO A 114 -14.37 -16.40 21.45
N ALA A 115 -14.97 -16.77 20.31
CA ALA A 115 -15.18 -15.88 19.18
C ALA A 115 -16.11 -14.72 19.54
N GLY A 116 -15.94 -13.60 18.85
CA GLY A 116 -16.67 -12.37 19.10
C GLY A 116 -16.48 -11.36 17.96
N PRO A 117 -16.77 -10.08 18.20
CA PRO A 117 -16.50 -9.04 17.22
C PRO A 117 -15.00 -8.89 16.96
N GLU A 118 -14.67 -8.42 15.76
CA GLU A 118 -13.33 -8.22 15.24
C GLU A 118 -12.44 -7.42 16.22
N ILE A 119 -11.21 -7.90 16.44
CA ILE A 119 -10.23 -7.18 17.24
C ILE A 119 -9.57 -6.12 16.35
N GLU A 120 -9.79 -4.85 16.68
CA GLU A 120 -9.32 -3.70 15.91
C GLU A 120 -7.97 -3.18 16.42
N SER A 121 -7.72 -3.29 17.73
CA SER A 121 -6.47 -2.86 18.34
C SER A 121 -6.15 -3.65 19.62
N MET A 122 -4.85 -3.88 19.86
CA MET A 122 -4.35 -4.50 21.08
C MET A 122 -3.22 -3.68 21.69
N CYS A 123 -3.27 -3.44 22.99
CA CYS A 123 -2.22 -2.74 23.74
C CYS A 123 -1.89 -3.48 25.04
N LEU A 124 -0.66 -3.31 25.54
CA LEU A 124 -0.27 -3.82 26.85
C LEU A 124 -0.34 -2.70 27.88
N GLY A 125 -1.02 -2.97 28.98
CA GLY A 125 -1.15 -2.06 30.12
C GLY A 125 -0.67 -2.69 31.42
N GLY A 126 -0.62 -1.86 32.47
CA GLY A 126 -0.19 -2.21 33.81
C GLY A 126 -0.18 -0.96 34.70
N ALA A 127 -0.13 -1.15 36.02
CA ALA A 127 0.06 -0.03 36.93
C ALA A 127 1.41 0.66 36.65
N ILE A 128 1.48 1.97 36.90
CA ILE A 128 2.70 2.77 36.68
C ILE A 128 3.87 2.13 37.45
N GLY A 129 5.03 2.00 36.80
CA GLY A 129 6.22 1.35 37.37
C GLY A 129 6.17 -0.18 37.46
N THR A 130 5.09 -0.83 37.04
CA THR A 130 5.00 -2.31 36.97
C THR A 130 5.19 -2.84 35.55
N ILE A 131 5.54 -4.12 35.42
CA ILE A 131 5.64 -4.78 34.11
C ILE A 131 4.26 -4.75 33.44
N LYS A 132 4.20 -4.19 32.22
CA LYS A 132 2.98 -4.15 31.41
C LYS A 132 2.59 -5.54 30.96
N ASP A 133 1.72 -6.19 31.73
CA ASP A 133 1.38 -7.60 31.56
C ASP A 133 -0.10 -7.89 31.33
N LYS A 134 -0.91 -6.83 31.31
CA LYS A 134 -2.35 -6.89 31.03
C LYS A 134 -2.58 -6.61 29.56
N ILE A 135 -3.36 -7.46 28.92
CA ILE A 135 -3.67 -7.35 27.49
C ILE A 135 -5.00 -6.62 27.39
N PHE A 136 -5.00 -5.42 26.82
CA PHE A 136 -6.21 -4.69 26.49
C PHE A 136 -6.52 -4.90 25.02
N VAL A 137 -7.78 -5.19 24.70
CA VAL A 137 -8.27 -5.32 23.33
C VAL A 137 -9.48 -4.41 23.10
N ALA A 138 -9.47 -3.71 21.98
CA ALA A 138 -10.60 -2.93 21.50
C ALA A 138 -11.34 -3.74 20.43
N SER A 139 -12.66 -3.85 20.58
CA SER A 139 -13.55 -4.53 19.64
C SER A 139 -14.90 -3.82 19.63
N ASP A 140 -15.39 -3.46 18.44
CA ASP A 140 -16.53 -2.54 18.25
C ASP A 140 -16.33 -1.24 19.04
N THR A 141 -17.21 -0.94 20.00
CA THR A 141 -17.14 0.23 20.88
C THR A 141 -16.77 -0.14 22.32
N SER A 142 -16.22 -1.34 22.53
CA SER A 142 -15.88 -1.86 23.85
C SER A 142 -14.38 -2.15 23.99
N VAL A 143 -13.87 -2.01 25.22
CA VAL A 143 -12.51 -2.39 25.60
C VAL A 143 -12.55 -3.47 26.66
N ARG A 144 -11.84 -4.57 26.42
CA ARG A 144 -11.71 -5.70 27.34
C ARG A 144 -10.28 -5.86 27.81
N GLY A 145 -10.07 -6.00 29.11
CA GLY A 145 -8.77 -6.32 29.71
C GLY A 145 -8.71 -7.79 30.09
N ILE A 146 -7.72 -8.50 29.53
CA ILE A 146 -7.48 -9.93 29.69
C ILE A 146 -6.15 -10.12 30.41
N ASN A 147 -6.14 -10.96 31.44
CA ASN A 147 -4.90 -11.28 32.14
C ASN A 147 -4.11 -12.42 31.44
N ARG A 148 -2.88 -12.68 31.90
CA ARG A 148 -2.03 -13.78 31.40
C ARG A 148 -2.66 -15.18 31.47
N LYS A 149 -3.74 -15.37 32.25
CA LYS A 149 -4.46 -16.65 32.40
C LYS A 149 -5.69 -16.74 31.49
N GLY A 150 -5.96 -15.73 30.67
CA GLY A 150 -7.11 -15.68 29.77
C GLY A 150 -8.43 -15.28 30.44
N LYS A 151 -8.40 -14.84 31.70
CA LYS A 151 -9.61 -14.32 32.37
C LYS A 151 -9.74 -12.83 32.09
N THR A 152 -10.92 -12.43 31.61
CA THR A 152 -11.33 -11.03 31.52
C THR A 152 -11.45 -10.47 32.94
N PHE A 153 -10.69 -9.43 33.25
CA PHE A 153 -10.74 -8.75 34.55
C PHE A 153 -11.29 -7.33 34.45
N PHE A 154 -11.40 -6.81 33.22
CA PHE A 154 -11.85 -5.47 32.91
C PHE A 154 -12.72 -5.52 31.66
N SER A 155 -13.82 -4.78 31.66
CA SER A 155 -14.68 -4.57 30.51
C SER A 155 -15.24 -3.17 30.62
N PHE A 156 -15.13 -2.39 29.55
CA PHE A 156 -15.59 -1.02 29.49
C PHE A 156 -16.30 -0.79 28.16
N ASP A 157 -17.59 -0.49 28.24
CA ASP A 157 -18.39 -0.12 27.08
C ASP A 157 -18.35 1.41 26.95
N THR A 158 -17.80 1.88 25.84
CA THR A 158 -17.58 3.31 25.61
C THR A 158 -18.84 3.99 25.08
N ASN A 159 -18.88 5.32 25.14
CA ASN A 159 -19.94 6.13 24.53
C ASN A 159 -19.69 6.42 23.03
N MET A 160 -18.67 5.81 22.42
CA MET A 160 -18.26 6.12 21.05
C MET A 160 -19.34 5.70 20.04
N ALA A 161 -19.64 6.60 19.09
CA ALA A 161 -20.54 6.30 17.98
C ALA A 161 -19.85 5.50 16.85
N GLU A 162 -18.52 5.48 16.83
CA GLU A 162 -17.69 4.80 15.83
C GLU A 162 -16.93 3.64 16.49
N THR A 163 -16.65 2.59 15.73
CA THR A 163 -15.77 1.49 16.15
C THR A 163 -14.39 2.02 16.56
N ALA A 164 -13.89 1.57 17.71
CA ALA A 164 -12.58 1.92 18.25
C ALA A 164 -11.45 1.24 17.44
N LYS A 165 -10.87 1.97 16.50
CA LYS A 165 -9.85 1.49 15.56
C LYS A 165 -8.44 1.46 16.13
N ARG A 166 -8.10 2.38 17.03
CA ARG A 166 -6.78 2.46 17.67
C ARG A 166 -6.93 2.76 19.14
N MET A 167 -5.96 2.26 19.90
CA MET A 167 -5.95 2.36 21.35
C MET A 167 -4.54 2.61 21.87
N TYR A 168 -4.43 3.50 22.84
CA TYR A 168 -3.24 3.71 23.64
C TYR A 168 -3.61 3.61 25.13
N VAL A 169 -2.86 2.81 25.88
CA VAL A 169 -3.09 2.57 27.31
C VAL A 169 -1.85 2.92 28.11
N HIS A 170 -2.00 3.77 29.12
CA HIS A 170 -0.94 4.08 30.07
C HIS A 170 -1.50 4.29 31.48
N GLY A 171 -1.21 3.36 32.39
CA GLY A 171 -1.73 3.43 33.76
C GLY A 171 -3.26 3.36 33.77
N VAL A 172 -3.90 4.43 34.24
CA VAL A 172 -5.36 4.61 34.26
C VAL A 172 -5.90 5.39 33.05
N GLU A 173 -5.00 5.92 32.21
CA GLU A 173 -5.36 6.65 31.01
C GLU A 173 -5.60 5.69 29.86
N LEU A 174 -6.76 5.85 29.23
CA LEU A 174 -7.20 5.09 28.07
C LEU A 174 -7.57 6.06 26.95
N VAL A 175 -6.83 5.98 25.84
CA VAL A 175 -7.12 6.77 24.64
C VAL A 175 -7.62 5.85 23.55
N LEU A 176 -8.74 6.23 22.94
CA LEU A 176 -9.37 5.51 21.85
C LEU A 176 -9.66 6.46 20.69
N THR A 177 -9.41 5.99 19.48
CA THR A 177 -9.82 6.71 18.27
C THR A 177 -10.74 5.86 17.41
N GLY A 178 -11.79 6.51 16.90
CA GLY A 178 -12.65 5.94 15.88
C GLY A 178 -12.07 6.17 14.48
N LYS A 179 -12.94 6.45 13.52
CA LYS A 179 -12.53 6.93 12.20
C LYS A 179 -12.12 8.40 12.27
N ARG A 180 -12.82 9.23 13.05
CA ARG A 180 -12.54 10.67 13.22
C ARG A 180 -12.64 11.15 14.66
N SER A 181 -13.32 10.39 15.50
CA SER A 181 -13.44 10.69 16.92
C SER A 181 -12.16 10.34 17.67
N TYR A 182 -11.73 11.23 18.56
CA TYR A 182 -10.72 10.98 19.59
C TYR A 182 -11.41 11.09 20.95
N ASN A 183 -11.19 10.09 21.80
CA ASN A 183 -11.74 10.02 23.15
C ASN A 183 -10.63 9.66 24.13
N HIS A 184 -10.56 10.42 25.21
CA HIS A 184 -9.67 10.16 26.33
C HIS A 184 -10.51 9.88 27.57
N TYR A 185 -10.24 8.74 28.18
CA TYR A 185 -10.87 8.30 29.42
C TYR A 185 -9.83 8.22 30.52
N HIS A 186 -10.13 8.84 31.65
CA HIS A 186 -9.37 8.71 32.89
C HIS A 186 -10.16 7.83 33.84
N ASP A 187 -9.65 6.63 34.16
CA ASP A 187 -10.34 5.66 35.03
C ASP A 187 -11.79 5.37 34.58
N CYS A 188 -11.98 5.15 33.28
CA CYS A 188 -13.28 4.90 32.63
C CYS A 188 -14.27 6.07 32.66
N ALA A 189 -13.87 7.26 33.13
CA ALA A 189 -14.64 8.48 33.01
C ALA A 189 -14.19 9.29 31.79
N ASP A 190 -15.13 9.82 31.01
CA ASP A 190 -14.84 10.73 29.91
C ASP A 190 -14.07 11.96 30.42
N ALA A 191 -12.86 12.16 29.89
CA ALA A 191 -12.00 13.29 30.26
C ALA A 191 -11.86 14.29 29.12
N ASN A 192 -11.54 13.83 27.90
CA ASN A 192 -11.43 14.71 26.73
C ASN A 192 -12.06 14.10 25.48
N TYR A 193 -12.56 14.98 24.60
CA TYR A 193 -13.12 14.61 23.31
C TYR A 193 -12.66 15.58 22.23
N TYR A 194 -12.32 15.05 21.06
CA TYR A 194 -12.02 15.86 19.88
C TYR A 194 -12.54 15.17 18.61
N LEU A 195 -13.21 15.93 17.75
CA LEU A 195 -13.68 15.44 16.46
C LEU A 195 -12.78 15.97 15.35
N CYS A 196 -11.99 15.08 14.74
CA CYS A 196 -11.13 15.44 13.63
C CYS A 196 -11.98 15.67 12.36
N SER A 197 -11.55 16.63 11.53
CA SER A 197 -12.13 16.84 10.19
C SER A 197 -11.76 15.72 9.21
N GLU A 198 -10.67 15.03 9.49
CA GLU A 198 -10.01 14.04 8.64
C GLU A 198 -9.97 12.68 9.34
N ASP A 199 -9.71 11.61 8.56
CA ASP A 199 -9.66 10.27 9.12
C ASP A 199 -8.37 10.08 9.94
N ILE A 200 -8.49 9.43 11.11
CA ILE A 200 -7.38 9.15 12.03
C ILE A 200 -6.87 7.74 11.77
N PHE A 201 -5.56 7.59 11.55
CA PHE A 201 -4.93 6.31 11.32
C PHE A 201 -4.26 5.73 12.57
N ASP A 202 -3.62 6.54 13.39
CA ASP A 202 -2.93 6.08 14.60
C ASP A 202 -2.89 7.15 15.69
N VAL A 203 -2.67 6.71 16.94
CA VAL A 203 -2.60 7.59 18.11
C VAL A 203 -1.52 7.13 19.09
N VAL A 204 -0.75 8.09 19.58
CA VAL A 204 0.13 7.92 20.74
C VAL A 204 -0.05 9.09 21.69
N SER A 205 0.15 8.87 22.99
CA SER A 205 0.11 9.96 23.97
C SER A 205 1.45 10.11 24.67
N LEU A 206 1.86 11.35 24.89
CA LEU A 206 3.06 11.66 25.66
C LEU A 206 2.74 11.40 27.14
N VAL A 207 3.62 10.67 27.82
CA VAL A 207 3.40 10.28 29.21
C VAL A 207 3.80 11.44 30.12
N ASN A 208 2.87 11.87 30.98
CA ASN A 208 3.06 12.97 31.93
C ASN A 208 3.79 12.49 33.21
N GLU A 209 5.05 12.06 33.07
CA GLU A 209 5.88 11.68 34.22
C GLU A 209 6.73 12.88 34.67
N GLY A 210 6.12 13.82 35.41
CA GLY A 210 6.79 14.81 36.28
C GLY A 210 7.74 15.85 35.66
N ALA A 211 8.30 15.59 34.48
CA ALA A 211 9.28 16.41 33.79
C ALA A 211 8.65 17.44 32.83
N TRP A 212 7.32 17.43 32.69
CA TRP A 212 6.59 18.15 31.62
C TRP A 212 5.85 19.42 32.07
N GLY A 213 6.01 19.84 33.32
CA GLY A 213 5.40 21.08 33.86
C GLY A 213 3.86 21.06 33.85
N ASP A 214 3.23 22.22 33.65
CA ASP A 214 1.77 22.43 33.65
C ASP A 214 1.07 22.06 32.32
N ARG A 215 1.71 21.28 31.43
CA ARG A 215 1.16 20.97 30.11
C ARG A 215 -0.06 20.04 30.23
N PRO A 216 -1.18 20.32 29.53
CA PRO A 216 -2.33 19.41 29.47
C PRO A 216 -1.95 18.04 28.88
N PHE A 217 -2.76 17.02 29.17
CA PHE A 217 -2.61 15.69 28.57
C PHE A 217 -2.54 15.79 27.05
N THR A 218 -1.43 15.32 26.47
CA THR A 218 -1.09 15.53 25.07
C THR A 218 -1.14 14.22 24.29
N SER A 219 -2.02 14.17 23.29
CA SER A 219 -2.10 13.07 22.33
C SER A 219 -1.72 13.54 20.93
N ILE A 220 -1.14 12.64 20.17
CA ILE A 220 -0.60 12.89 18.84
C ILE A 220 -1.35 11.97 17.88
N LEU A 221 -2.00 12.56 16.88
CA LEU A 221 -2.84 11.87 15.91
C LEU A 221 -2.19 11.90 14.53
N ALA A 222 -2.15 10.74 13.88
CA ALA A 222 -1.79 10.63 12.46
C ALA A 222 -3.06 10.75 11.61
N CYS A 223 -3.15 11.75 10.74
CA CYS A 223 -4.35 12.07 9.98
C CYS A 223 -4.18 11.92 8.46
N SER A 224 -5.30 11.70 7.75
CA SER A 224 -5.32 11.47 6.29
C SER A 224 -4.92 12.67 5.43
N ASP A 225 -4.86 13.87 5.98
CA ASP A 225 -4.48 15.11 5.29
C ASP A 225 -2.96 15.34 5.25
N SER A 226 -2.14 14.30 5.42
CA SER A 226 -0.67 14.41 5.53
C SER A 226 -0.25 15.35 6.66
N THR A 227 -0.94 15.28 7.81
CA THR A 227 -0.58 16.02 9.02
C THR A 227 -0.48 15.09 10.24
N ILE A 228 0.39 15.48 11.16
CA ILE A 228 0.36 15.02 12.55
C ILE A 228 -0.29 16.13 13.37
N LYS A 229 -1.44 15.82 14.00
CA LYS A 229 -2.19 16.76 14.83
C LYS A 229 -1.86 16.55 16.30
N VAL A 230 -1.49 17.61 16.99
CA VAL A 230 -1.18 17.58 18.43
C VAL A 230 -2.38 18.10 19.19
N ILE A 231 -2.98 17.24 20.00
CA ILE A 231 -4.17 17.52 20.80
C ILE A 231 -3.75 17.67 22.25
N GLU A 232 -4.09 18.81 22.85
CA GLU A 232 -3.87 19.10 24.27
C GLU A 232 -5.23 19.20 24.95
N GLY A 233 -5.56 18.21 25.79
CA GLY A 233 -6.90 18.06 26.34
C GLY A 233 -7.94 17.78 25.23
N SER A 234 -8.89 18.69 25.07
CA SER A 234 -9.95 18.61 24.03
C SER A 234 -9.72 19.57 22.85
N LEU A 235 -8.57 20.27 22.81
CA LEU A 235 -8.27 21.28 21.81
C LEU A 235 -7.08 20.87 20.95
N LYS A 236 -7.16 21.20 19.66
CA LYS A 236 -6.02 21.09 18.75
C LYS A 236 -5.03 22.21 19.06
N ALA A 237 -3.82 21.85 19.51
CA ALA A 237 -2.76 22.80 19.80
C ALA A 237 -2.12 23.33 18.50
N TYR A 238 -1.60 22.42 17.66
CA TYR A 238 -1.00 22.76 16.38
C TYR A 238 -0.93 21.53 15.45
N ASP A 239 -0.65 21.78 14.17
CA ASP A 239 -0.46 20.77 13.14
C ASP A 239 1.00 20.76 12.68
N ILE A 240 1.52 19.57 12.37
CA ILE A 240 2.82 19.37 11.75
C ILE A 240 2.56 18.84 10.34
N ASN A 241 2.93 19.64 9.34
CA ASN A 241 2.71 19.31 7.93
C ASN A 241 3.78 18.33 7.46
N LEU A 242 3.34 17.17 6.96
CA LEU A 242 4.19 16.17 6.34
C LEU A 242 4.08 16.21 4.82
N THR A 243 5.02 15.57 4.15
CA THR A 243 5.00 15.40 2.69
C THR A 243 4.11 14.24 2.24
N ASP A 244 3.75 13.35 3.17
CA ASP A 244 3.00 12.12 2.91
C ASP A 244 2.11 11.74 4.11
N VAL A 245 1.13 10.87 3.88
CA VAL A 245 0.12 10.49 4.87
C VAL A 245 0.75 9.59 5.94
N PRO A 246 0.76 10.00 7.23
CA PRO A 246 1.25 9.15 8.32
C PRO A 246 0.23 8.05 8.63
N LEU A 247 0.70 6.81 8.74
CA LEU A 247 -0.14 5.62 9.02
C LEU A 247 0.11 5.02 10.39
N THR A 248 1.32 5.13 10.93
CA THR A 248 1.69 4.57 12.23
C THR A 248 2.57 5.54 13.01
N LEU A 249 2.40 5.56 14.32
CA LEU A 249 3.16 6.37 15.27
C LEU A 249 3.79 5.47 16.34
N ASN A 250 4.99 5.82 16.81
CA ASN A 250 5.62 5.17 17.95
C ASN A 250 6.41 6.19 18.78
N ILE A 251 6.38 6.07 20.11
CA ILE A 251 7.17 6.95 20.97
C ILE A 251 8.64 6.55 20.86
N PHE A 252 9.50 7.49 20.50
CA PHE A 252 10.92 7.25 20.45
C PHE A 252 11.51 7.32 21.87
N ILE A 253 12.06 6.20 22.35
CA ILE A 253 12.69 6.13 23.66
C ILE A 253 14.21 6.12 23.45
N ASN A 254 14.87 7.20 23.84
CA ASN A 254 16.32 7.27 23.97
C ASN A 254 16.66 7.51 25.44
N GLU A 255 17.33 6.55 26.09
CA GLU A 255 17.71 6.64 27.51
C GLU A 255 18.63 7.84 27.81
N LYS A 256 19.32 8.37 26.78
CA LYS A 256 20.18 9.55 26.89
C LYS A 256 19.45 10.88 26.73
N SER A 257 18.23 10.89 26.18
CA SER A 257 17.50 12.14 25.94
C SER A 257 16.56 12.44 27.11
N GLU A 258 16.81 13.54 27.82
CA GLU A 258 15.87 14.10 28.81
C GLU A 258 14.53 14.54 28.17
N ASN A 259 14.48 14.65 26.84
CA ASN A 259 13.32 15.09 26.07
C ASN A 259 12.43 13.93 25.58
N HIS A 260 11.48 13.48 26.41
CA HIS A 260 10.43 12.49 26.06
C HIS A 260 9.32 12.97 25.09
N ALA A 261 9.55 14.03 24.31
CA ALA A 261 8.60 14.57 23.33
C ALA A 261 9.04 14.27 21.89
N ARG A 262 9.40 13.01 21.61
CA ARG A 262 9.87 12.56 20.29
C ARG A 262 9.04 11.38 19.83
N VAL A 263 8.53 11.46 18.61
CA VAL A 263 7.64 10.45 18.03
C VAL A 263 8.14 10.07 16.65
N LEU A 264 8.29 8.78 16.42
CA LEU A 264 8.50 8.22 15.10
C LEU A 264 7.17 8.13 14.36
N TYR A 265 7.18 8.46 13.08
CA TYR A 265 6.05 8.25 12.20
C TYR A 265 6.48 7.45 10.97
N GLY A 266 5.59 6.57 10.52
CA GLY A 266 5.73 5.83 9.28
C GLY A 266 4.62 6.22 8.32
N THR A 267 4.97 6.51 7.07
CA THR A 267 4.01 6.99 6.07
C THR A 267 3.54 5.88 5.12
N LYS A 268 2.53 6.23 4.32
CA LYS A 268 1.91 5.38 3.31
C LYS A 268 2.82 5.04 2.13
N ASN A 269 3.72 5.93 1.74
CA ASN A 269 4.69 5.71 0.66
C ASN A 269 6.08 5.30 1.17
N GLY A 270 6.17 4.71 2.37
CA GLY A 270 7.41 4.13 2.86
C GLY A 270 8.44 5.14 3.34
N LYS A 271 8.02 6.27 3.91
CA LYS A 271 8.93 7.19 4.61
C LYS A 271 8.88 6.96 6.10
N LEU A 272 10.05 6.98 6.73
CA LEU A 272 10.22 6.95 8.18
C LEU A 272 10.76 8.29 8.62
N GLY A 273 10.12 8.92 9.61
CA GLY A 273 10.60 10.19 10.15
C GLY A 273 10.48 10.26 11.66
N LEU A 274 11.22 11.22 12.23
CA LEU A 274 11.20 11.53 13.65
C LEU A 274 10.76 12.98 13.85
N VAL A 275 9.73 13.16 14.67
CA VAL A 275 9.18 14.48 14.98
C VAL A 275 9.39 14.82 16.45
N HIS A 276 9.80 16.05 16.71
CA HIS A 276 9.86 16.63 18.04
C HIS A 276 8.57 17.44 18.31
N VAL A 277 7.96 17.21 19.48
CA VAL A 277 6.61 17.69 19.81
C VAL A 277 6.59 18.51 21.13
N PRO A 278 7.32 19.63 21.21
CA PRO A 278 7.31 20.50 22.39
C PRO A 278 5.98 21.27 22.50
N SER A 279 5.79 22.06 23.55
CA SER A 279 4.65 22.98 23.64
C SER A 279 4.78 24.09 22.58
N GLY A 280 3.73 24.32 21.78
CA GLY A 280 3.64 25.45 20.84
C GLY A 280 3.84 25.10 19.37
N LYS A 281 5.01 24.58 18.97
CA LYS A 281 5.28 24.21 17.56
C LYS A 281 6.18 22.98 17.47
N GLY A 282 5.75 22.01 16.66
CA GLY A 282 6.54 20.82 16.35
C GLY A 282 7.51 21.02 15.19
N GLU A 283 8.55 20.19 15.18
CA GLU A 283 9.59 20.20 14.16
C GLU A 283 9.95 18.76 13.74
N ILE A 284 10.14 18.55 12.45
CA ILE A 284 10.64 17.28 11.89
C ILE A 284 12.16 17.30 12.02
N LEU A 285 12.72 16.37 12.79
CA LEU A 285 14.17 16.29 13.00
C LEU A 285 14.86 15.66 11.79
N TRP A 286 14.29 14.57 11.29
CA TRP A 286 14.75 13.89 10.07
C TRP A 286 13.61 13.09 9.44
N GLU A 287 13.74 12.85 8.14
CA GLU A 287 12.88 11.97 7.35
C GLU A 287 13.76 11.22 6.35
N ILE A 288 13.57 9.90 6.25
CA ILE A 288 14.30 9.04 5.32
C ILE A 288 13.34 8.23 4.45
N GLU A 289 13.77 7.93 3.24
CA GLU A 289 13.11 6.95 2.38
C GLU A 289 13.59 5.54 2.73
N THR A 290 12.65 4.62 2.91
CA THR A 290 12.95 3.22 3.19
C THR A 290 13.25 2.44 1.91
N THR A 291 13.66 1.15 1.99
CA THR A 291 14.12 0.42 0.79
C THR A 291 13.03 0.18 -0.26
N THR A 292 11.76 0.18 0.17
CA THR A 292 10.58 0.03 -0.68
C THR A 292 9.57 1.11 -0.35
N LYS A 293 8.85 1.61 -1.36
CA LYS A 293 7.82 2.65 -1.21
C LYS A 293 6.47 2.11 -0.70
N SER A 294 6.51 1.03 0.07
CA SER A 294 5.31 0.41 0.65
C SER A 294 4.95 1.03 1.99
N ALA A 295 3.66 1.04 2.31
CA ALA A 295 3.14 1.57 3.57
C ALA A 295 3.81 0.92 4.78
N ILE A 296 4.31 1.75 5.70
CA ILE A 296 4.82 1.30 6.99
C ILE A 296 3.63 0.99 7.89
N THR A 297 3.45 -0.28 8.23
CA THR A 297 2.29 -0.75 9.01
C THR A 297 2.56 -0.78 10.50
N VAL A 298 3.81 -1.03 10.92
CA VAL A 298 4.19 -1.10 12.33
C VAL A 298 5.60 -0.56 12.52
N ILE A 299 5.81 0.21 13.60
CA ILE A 299 7.12 0.63 14.10
C ILE A 299 7.29 0.11 15.52
N LYS A 300 8.47 -0.40 15.86
CA LYS A 300 8.89 -0.72 17.23
C LYS A 300 10.32 -0.27 17.49
N CYS A 301 10.55 0.29 18.66
CA CYS A 301 11.88 0.56 19.19
C CYS A 301 12.29 -0.56 20.15
N PHE A 302 13.46 -1.16 19.94
CA PHE A 302 14.00 -2.20 20.80
C PHE A 302 15.51 -2.33 20.67
N HIS A 303 16.22 -2.62 21.76
CA HIS A 303 17.67 -2.86 21.74
C HIS A 303 17.98 -4.26 21.18
N MET A 304 18.27 -4.36 19.87
CA MET A 304 18.63 -5.60 19.17
C MET A 304 20.14 -5.75 18.95
N THR A 305 20.87 -4.64 18.83
CA THR A 305 22.29 -4.61 18.45
C THR A 305 23.25 -4.34 19.61
N ASN A 306 22.77 -4.35 20.86
CA ASN A 306 23.52 -3.99 22.08
C ASN A 306 24.19 -2.60 22.02
N GLN A 307 23.63 -1.68 21.23
CA GLN A 307 23.99 -0.27 21.24
C GLN A 307 23.29 0.46 22.39
N GLU A 308 23.81 1.65 22.75
CA GLU A 308 23.25 2.49 23.82
C GLU A 308 21.91 3.13 23.45
N VAL A 309 21.57 3.19 22.15
CA VAL A 309 20.29 3.71 21.64
C VAL A 309 19.47 2.53 21.11
N SER A 310 18.15 2.58 21.32
CA SER A 310 17.23 1.57 20.79
C SER A 310 17.23 1.55 19.27
N ASP A 311 17.29 0.34 18.69
CA ASP A 311 17.13 0.15 17.26
C ASP A 311 15.67 0.35 16.86
N ILE A 312 15.45 0.73 15.60
CA ILE A 312 14.13 0.93 15.02
C ILE A 312 13.83 -0.23 14.08
N VAL A 313 12.77 -0.97 14.38
CA VAL A 313 12.28 -2.08 13.55
C VAL A 313 10.96 -1.67 12.92
N ILE A 314 10.89 -1.76 11.59
CA ILE A 314 9.68 -1.45 10.85
C ILE A 314 9.18 -2.67 10.08
N GLY A 315 7.86 -2.81 10.02
CA GLY A 315 7.17 -3.76 9.16
C GLY A 315 6.36 -3.01 8.11
N LYS A 316 6.36 -3.52 6.88
CA LYS A 316 5.66 -2.91 5.76
C LYS A 316 4.57 -3.81 5.19
N GLU A 317 3.69 -3.18 4.42
CA GLU A 317 2.61 -3.86 3.76
C GLU A 317 3.07 -4.79 2.63
N ASP A 318 4.20 -4.58 1.99
CA ASP A 318 4.72 -5.49 0.96
C ASP A 318 5.39 -6.77 1.51
N GLY A 319 5.45 -6.93 2.84
CA GLY A 319 6.13 -8.04 3.50
C GLY A 319 7.57 -7.77 3.89
N THR A 320 8.06 -6.54 3.65
CA THR A 320 9.42 -6.15 4.03
C THR A 320 9.50 -5.76 5.51
N VAL A 321 10.41 -6.40 6.25
CA VAL A 321 10.88 -6.01 7.58
C VAL A 321 12.23 -5.34 7.43
N GLU A 322 12.39 -4.16 8.00
CA GLU A 322 13.67 -3.45 8.02
C GLU A 322 14.09 -3.11 9.44
N LEU A 323 15.39 -3.23 9.69
CA LEU A 323 16.02 -2.92 10.97
C LEU A 323 17.01 -1.78 10.76
N TYR A 324 16.83 -0.71 11.51
CA TYR A 324 17.66 0.49 11.52
C TYR A 324 18.36 0.65 12.85
N THR A 325 19.68 0.82 12.82
CA THR A 325 20.48 1.26 13.97
C THR A 325 20.52 2.78 14.00
N VAL A 326 20.62 3.40 15.16
CA VAL A 326 20.71 4.85 15.29
C VAL A 326 22.17 5.26 15.49
N ASP A 327 22.69 6.16 14.67
CA ASP A 327 24.06 6.65 14.78
C ASP A 327 24.24 7.67 15.92
N GLU A 328 25.46 8.17 16.10
CA GLU A 328 25.78 9.17 17.14
C GLU A 328 25.04 10.50 16.95
N ASN A 329 24.58 10.79 15.72
CA ASN A 329 23.82 12.00 15.38
C ASN A 329 22.30 11.77 15.44
N GLU A 330 21.86 10.65 16.02
CA GLU A 330 20.46 10.23 16.08
C GLU A 330 19.80 9.95 14.72
N ASN A 331 20.60 9.71 13.67
CA ASN A 331 20.09 9.36 12.35
C ASN A 331 19.97 7.84 12.17
N PRO A 332 18.89 7.35 11.57
CA PRO A 332 18.71 5.93 11.30
C PRO A 332 19.59 5.47 10.14
N VAL A 333 20.31 4.36 10.35
CA VAL A 333 21.13 3.68 9.35
C VAL A 333 20.58 2.27 9.15
N LEU A 334 20.29 1.89 7.90
CA LEU A 334 19.77 0.57 7.58
C LEU A 334 20.80 -0.50 7.94
N PHE A 335 20.41 -1.42 8.83
CA PHE A 335 21.23 -2.54 9.27
C PHE A 335 20.82 -3.85 8.60
N ASN A 336 19.54 -4.08 8.33
CA ASN A 336 19.06 -5.31 7.69
C ASN A 336 17.69 -5.19 7.02
N THR A 337 17.43 -6.10 6.10
CA THR A 337 16.15 -6.24 5.39
C THR A 337 15.78 -7.72 5.25
N PHE A 338 14.51 -8.04 5.48
CA PHE A 338 13.93 -9.37 5.29
C PHE A 338 12.57 -9.25 4.60
N ASN A 339 12.23 -10.12 3.65
CA ASN A 339 10.93 -10.10 2.98
C ASN A 339 10.20 -11.45 3.17
N CYS A 340 8.91 -11.40 3.50
CA CYS A 340 8.03 -12.57 3.62
C CYS A 340 6.90 -12.66 2.57
N ASP A 341 6.85 -11.73 1.60
CA ASP A 341 5.88 -11.67 0.49
C ASP A 341 4.40 -11.66 0.94
N GLU A 342 4.13 -11.12 2.13
CA GLU A 342 2.79 -11.02 2.71
C GLU A 342 2.67 -9.79 3.61
N SER A 343 1.50 -9.15 3.64
CA SER A 343 1.29 -7.94 4.44
C SER A 343 1.57 -8.15 5.93
N ILE A 344 2.45 -7.32 6.50
CA ILE A 344 2.76 -7.36 7.92
C ILE A 344 1.71 -6.55 8.68
N THR A 345 1.07 -7.17 9.66
CA THR A 345 0.02 -6.55 10.49
C THR A 345 0.49 -6.32 11.93
N GLY A 346 1.47 -7.09 12.38
CA GLY A 346 2.02 -7.01 13.72
C GLY A 346 3.52 -7.20 13.74
N LEU A 347 4.21 -6.40 14.55
CA LEU A 347 5.63 -6.54 14.83
C LEU A 347 5.89 -6.34 16.32
N GLY A 348 6.74 -7.18 16.90
CA GLY A 348 7.19 -7.08 18.28
C GLY A 348 8.63 -7.58 18.41
N CYS A 349 9.28 -7.24 19.52
CA CYS A 349 10.65 -7.66 19.80
C CYS A 349 10.72 -8.19 21.23
N GLY A 350 11.51 -9.22 21.45
CA GLY A 350 11.68 -9.82 22.78
C GLY A 350 12.37 -11.17 22.76
N ASN A 351 12.40 -11.82 23.92
CA ASN A 351 13.05 -13.10 24.18
C ASN A 351 12.01 -14.23 24.21
N VAL A 352 11.55 -14.69 23.04
CA VAL A 352 10.48 -15.71 22.95
C VAL A 352 11.04 -17.14 22.88
N THR A 353 12.14 -17.36 22.16
CA THR A 353 12.79 -18.69 22.10
C THR A 353 13.89 -18.87 23.15
N SER A 354 14.63 -17.81 23.41
CA SER A 354 15.91 -17.81 24.10
C SER A 354 16.05 -16.54 24.93
N TRP A 355 16.66 -16.69 26.09
CA TRP A 355 17.00 -15.60 27.00
C TRP A 355 18.17 -14.74 26.53
N ASN A 356 19.04 -15.35 25.73
CA ASN A 356 20.36 -14.78 25.44
C ASN A 356 20.33 -13.85 24.24
N GLU A 357 19.38 -14.05 23.33
CA GLU A 357 19.28 -13.27 22.10
C GLU A 357 17.83 -12.78 21.92
N PRO A 358 17.62 -11.47 21.73
CA PRO A 358 16.33 -10.96 21.34
C PRO A 358 16.01 -11.31 19.88
N GLU A 359 14.73 -11.48 19.60
CA GLU A 359 14.20 -11.85 18.29
C GLU A 359 13.14 -10.85 17.84
N ILE A 360 12.99 -10.71 16.53
CA ILE A 360 11.88 -9.97 15.94
C ILE A 360 10.75 -10.94 15.67
N ILE A 361 9.60 -10.70 16.28
CA ILE A 361 8.37 -11.48 16.09
C ILE A 361 7.49 -10.76 15.08
N VAL A 362 7.10 -11.47 14.03
CA VAL A 362 6.32 -10.93 12.92
C VAL A 362 5.01 -11.69 12.81
N CYS A 363 3.92 -10.94 12.64
CA CYS A 363 2.59 -11.46 12.35
C CYS A 363 2.10 -10.89 11.01
N THR A 364 1.64 -11.78 10.13
CA THR A 364 1.13 -11.41 8.80
C THR A 364 -0.40 -11.34 8.77
N PHE A 365 -0.94 -10.80 7.68
CA PHE A 365 -2.38 -10.69 7.44
C PHE A 365 -3.13 -12.04 7.54
N ARG A 366 -2.60 -13.11 6.94
CA ARG A 366 -3.17 -14.49 7.04
C ARG A 366 -2.87 -15.16 8.37
N GLY A 367 -2.24 -14.44 9.31
CA GLY A 367 -1.94 -14.90 10.65
C GLY A 367 -0.70 -15.77 10.78
N TRP A 368 0.22 -15.78 9.80
CA TRP A 368 1.50 -16.45 10.01
C TRP A 368 2.28 -15.73 11.10
N LEU A 369 2.65 -16.47 12.14
CA LEU A 369 3.46 -15.99 13.24
C LEU A 369 4.83 -16.66 13.17
N PHE A 370 5.87 -15.86 13.02
CA PHE A 370 7.25 -16.34 12.95
C PHE A 370 8.22 -15.38 13.63
N SER A 371 9.41 -15.89 13.94
CA SER A 371 10.52 -15.10 14.48
C SER A 371 11.65 -14.96 13.48
N LEU A 372 12.41 -13.88 13.62
CA LEU A 372 13.68 -13.63 12.97
C LEU A 372 14.76 -13.51 14.07
N SER A 373 15.70 -14.45 14.09
CA SER A 373 16.82 -14.49 15.05
C SER A 373 18.18 -14.31 14.35
N ARG A 374 19.18 -13.73 15.02
CA ARG A 374 20.53 -13.50 14.47
C ARG A 374 21.37 -14.77 14.40
N SER A 375 21.29 -15.62 15.43
CA SER A 375 21.80 -16.97 15.33
C SER A 375 20.83 -17.80 14.49
N GLY A 376 21.14 -17.98 13.21
CA GLY A 376 20.78 -19.23 12.55
C GLY A 376 21.34 -20.33 13.43
N ARG A 377 20.46 -21.20 13.96
CA ARG A 377 20.78 -22.20 15.00
C ARG A 377 22.25 -22.62 14.97
N VAL A 378 23.00 -22.33 16.03
CA VAL A 378 24.20 -23.10 16.30
C VAL A 378 23.72 -24.54 16.43
N ALA A 379 24.22 -25.42 15.57
CA ALA A 379 24.05 -26.85 15.69
C ALA A 379 24.76 -27.33 16.96
N SER A 380 24.19 -27.03 18.13
CA SER A 380 24.57 -27.65 19.38
C SER A 380 23.71 -28.90 19.55
N GLU A 381 24.39 -30.03 19.43
CA GLU A 381 23.96 -31.44 19.55
C GLU A 381 23.21 -32.06 18.35
N PRO A 382 23.73 -33.17 17.78
CA PRO A 382 23.10 -33.90 16.70
C PRO A 382 21.90 -34.69 17.22
N ILE A 383 20.78 -34.01 17.42
CA ILE A 383 19.47 -34.68 17.45
C ILE A 383 19.13 -35.00 15.98
N PRO A 384 18.65 -36.20 15.63
CA PRO A 384 18.39 -36.61 14.24
C PRO A 384 17.24 -35.79 13.61
N GLN A 385 17.57 -34.59 13.10
CA GLN A 385 16.60 -33.62 12.56
C GLN A 385 15.93 -34.09 11.26
N GLY A 386 16.55 -35.03 10.52
CA GLY A 386 15.91 -35.69 9.38
C GLY A 386 14.65 -36.47 9.77
N ALA A 387 14.64 -37.10 10.95
CA ALA A 387 13.53 -37.90 11.43
C ALA A 387 12.35 -37.03 11.91
N ASN A 388 12.61 -35.93 12.61
CA ASN A 388 11.53 -35.04 13.09
C ASN A 388 10.85 -34.28 11.93
N PHE A 389 11.61 -33.87 10.92
CA PHE A 389 11.04 -33.27 9.72
C PHE A 389 10.23 -34.30 8.93
N SER A 390 10.75 -35.51 8.72
CA SER A 390 10.00 -36.56 8.02
C SER A 390 8.74 -36.99 8.75
N VAL A 391 8.77 -37.06 10.08
CA VAL A 391 7.59 -37.38 10.91
C VAL A 391 6.54 -36.27 10.81
N LYS A 392 6.94 -34.99 10.90
CA LYS A 392 5.99 -33.88 10.75
C LYS A 392 5.39 -33.82 9.34
N VAL A 393 6.18 -34.11 8.31
CA VAL A 393 5.69 -34.23 6.93
C VAL A 393 4.71 -35.39 6.78
N GLN A 394 4.97 -36.54 7.41
CA GLN A 394 4.05 -37.68 7.39
C GLN A 394 2.74 -37.38 8.15
N GLN A 395 2.81 -36.73 9.30
CA GLN A 395 1.62 -36.28 10.05
C GLN A 395 0.77 -35.32 9.22
N LEU A 396 1.38 -34.32 8.60
CA LEU A 396 0.68 -33.38 7.72
C LEU A 396 0.05 -34.08 6.51
N LYS A 397 0.72 -35.09 5.94
CA LYS A 397 0.15 -35.89 4.85
C LYS A 397 -1.09 -36.68 5.29
N ALA A 398 -1.04 -37.30 6.47
CA ALA A 398 -2.18 -38.03 7.01
C ALA A 398 -3.36 -37.10 7.35
N GLU A 399 -3.08 -35.93 7.92
CA GLU A 399 -4.09 -34.91 8.19
C GLU A 399 -4.73 -34.38 6.89
N VAL A 400 -3.92 -34.14 5.85
CA VAL A 400 -4.43 -33.75 4.52
C VAL A 400 -5.34 -34.83 3.95
N GLU A 401 -4.95 -36.10 3.99
CA GLU A 401 -5.76 -37.22 3.47
C GLU A 401 -7.10 -37.37 4.22
N GLU A 402 -7.08 -37.23 5.55
CA GLU A 402 -8.29 -37.25 6.37
C GLU A 402 -9.22 -36.06 6.04
N LEU A 403 -8.66 -34.86 5.91
CA LEU A 403 -9.41 -33.66 5.56
C LEU A 403 -9.97 -33.73 4.13
N GLU A 404 -9.21 -34.25 3.16
CA GLU A 404 -9.67 -34.45 1.79
C GLU A 404 -10.84 -35.44 1.74
N THR A 405 -10.77 -36.52 2.50
CA THR A 405 -11.86 -37.51 2.60
C THR A 405 -13.13 -36.87 3.16
N LYS A 406 -13.02 -36.17 4.30
CA LYS A 406 -14.16 -35.45 4.92
C LYS A 406 -14.77 -34.39 4.00
N VAL A 407 -13.93 -33.63 3.30
CA VAL A 407 -14.39 -32.60 2.34
C VAL A 407 -15.12 -33.24 1.17
N ASN A 408 -14.65 -34.37 0.66
CA ASN A 408 -15.30 -35.08 -0.44
C ASN A 408 -16.66 -35.67 -0.03
N GLU A 409 -16.75 -36.25 1.17
CA GLU A 409 -18.02 -36.74 1.73
C GLU A 409 -19.05 -35.61 1.86
N GLU A 410 -18.66 -34.47 2.43
CA GLU A 410 -19.55 -33.31 2.57
C GLU A 410 -19.89 -32.65 1.22
N ARG A 411 -18.99 -32.69 0.23
CA ARG A 411 -19.30 -32.25 -1.14
C ARG A 411 -20.39 -33.12 -1.78
N GLN A 412 -20.27 -34.44 -1.70
CA GLN A 412 -21.29 -35.36 -2.22
C GLN A 412 -22.63 -35.12 -1.53
N ARG A 413 -22.62 -34.97 -0.21
CA ARG A 413 -23.81 -34.64 0.58
C ARG A 413 -24.46 -33.32 0.13
N TYR A 414 -23.65 -32.29 -0.09
CA TYR A 414 -24.12 -30.99 -0.58
C TYR A 414 -24.73 -31.08 -2.00
N GLU A 415 -24.12 -31.83 -2.90
CA GLU A 415 -24.66 -32.08 -4.25
C GLU A 415 -26.00 -32.82 -4.20
N GLU A 416 -26.13 -33.84 -3.35
CA GLU A 416 -27.38 -34.56 -3.18
C GLU A 416 -28.49 -33.67 -2.62
N LEU A 417 -28.18 -32.84 -1.61
CA LEU A 417 -29.12 -31.88 -1.04
C LEU A 417 -29.61 -30.88 -2.10
N THR A 418 -28.70 -30.40 -2.95
CA THR A 418 -29.02 -29.47 -4.03
C THR A 418 -29.90 -30.13 -5.12
N LYS A 419 -29.61 -31.39 -5.49
CA LYS A 419 -30.39 -32.16 -6.48
C LYS A 419 -31.79 -32.55 -5.96
N LYS A 420 -31.91 -32.99 -4.70
CA LYS A 420 -33.17 -33.45 -4.08
C LYS A 420 -34.18 -32.33 -3.84
N SER A 421 -33.72 -31.10 -3.69
CA SER A 421 -34.57 -29.98 -3.24
C SER A 421 -35.23 -29.17 -4.37
N GLY A 422 -35.06 -29.52 -5.66
CA GLY A 422 -35.78 -28.87 -6.76
C GLY A 422 -35.71 -27.33 -6.82
N GLY A 423 -34.69 -26.72 -6.21
CA GLY A 423 -34.54 -25.26 -6.10
C GLY A 423 -35.24 -24.57 -4.91
N THR A 424 -35.91 -25.28 -3.99
CA THR A 424 -36.55 -24.66 -2.81
C THR A 424 -35.59 -24.38 -1.65
N ASN A 425 -34.44 -25.06 -1.59
CA ASN A 425 -33.37 -24.75 -0.63
C ASN A 425 -32.36 -23.81 -1.27
N VAL A 426 -32.16 -22.63 -0.67
CA VAL A 426 -31.17 -21.65 -1.11
C VAL A 426 -29.77 -22.23 -0.92
N ALA A 427 -29.02 -22.36 -2.02
CA ALA A 427 -27.62 -22.78 -1.99
C ALA A 427 -26.82 -21.86 -1.05
N PHE A 428 -26.00 -22.45 -0.18
CA PHE A 428 -25.16 -21.67 0.72
C PHE A 428 -24.03 -21.02 -0.08
N ILE A 429 -23.93 -19.69 0.01
CA ILE A 429 -22.88 -18.90 -0.64
C ILE A 429 -21.79 -18.65 0.41
N PRO A 430 -20.58 -19.20 0.27
CA PRO A 430 -19.48 -18.89 1.17
C PRO A 430 -19.11 -17.41 1.04
N ASN A 431 -19.12 -16.70 2.16
CA ASN A 431 -18.61 -15.33 2.24
C ASN A 431 -17.11 -15.35 2.50
N PHE A 432 -16.38 -14.48 1.80
CA PHE A 432 -14.97 -14.21 2.05
C PHE A 432 -14.78 -12.69 2.05
N GLN A 433 -13.72 -12.22 2.69
CA GLN A 433 -13.39 -10.80 2.70
C GLN A 433 -12.30 -10.53 1.67
N ILE A 434 -12.48 -9.45 0.91
CA ILE A 434 -11.46 -8.90 0.01
C ILE A 434 -10.79 -7.78 0.79
N HIS A 435 -9.48 -7.86 0.98
CA HIS A 435 -8.70 -6.75 1.50
C HIS A 435 -8.06 -6.04 0.31
N ASP A 436 -8.69 -4.95 -0.11
CA ASP A 436 -8.33 -4.18 -1.30
C ASP A 436 -7.84 -2.77 -0.97
N LYS A 437 -6.96 -2.26 -1.83
CA LYS A 437 -6.50 -0.87 -1.82
C LYS A 437 -6.37 -0.35 -3.22
N PHE A 438 -7.04 0.77 -3.51
CA PHE A 438 -6.98 1.46 -4.80
C PHE A 438 -6.48 2.88 -4.60
N GLU A 439 -5.20 3.10 -4.88
CA GLU A 439 -4.51 4.32 -4.47
C GLU A 439 -3.64 4.87 -5.60
N PHE A 440 -3.62 6.18 -5.75
CA PHE A 440 -2.77 6.82 -6.76
C PHE A 440 -1.33 6.92 -6.25
N SER A 441 -0.37 6.47 -7.06
CA SER A 441 1.06 6.58 -6.80
C SER A 441 1.65 7.76 -7.58
N PRO A 442 2.04 8.86 -6.91
CA PRO A 442 2.57 10.05 -7.57
C PRO A 442 3.87 9.77 -8.35
N ASP A 443 4.72 8.89 -7.82
CA ASP A 443 6.01 8.53 -8.41
C ASP A 443 5.89 7.83 -9.76
N LEU A 444 4.89 6.95 -9.89
CA LEU A 444 4.66 6.19 -11.11
C LEU A 444 3.68 6.89 -12.05
N GLY A 445 2.90 7.86 -11.55
CA GLY A 445 1.78 8.47 -12.28
C GLY A 445 0.66 7.47 -12.58
N LEU A 446 0.49 6.45 -11.74
CA LEU A 446 -0.42 5.31 -11.93
C LEU A 446 -1.18 5.00 -10.65
N TYR A 447 -2.38 4.42 -10.80
CA TYR A 447 -3.08 3.81 -9.66
C TYR A 447 -2.53 2.42 -9.39
N ASN A 448 -2.27 2.12 -8.13
CA ASN A 448 -1.94 0.80 -7.64
C ASN A 448 -3.18 0.19 -6.98
N LEU A 449 -3.62 -0.93 -7.53
CA LEU A 449 -4.72 -1.73 -7.01
C LEU A 449 -4.17 -3.02 -6.41
N THR A 450 -4.13 -3.11 -5.09
CA THR A 450 -3.73 -4.34 -4.39
C THR A 450 -4.97 -5.08 -3.92
N ILE A 451 -4.99 -6.39 -4.15
CA ILE A 451 -6.05 -7.29 -3.71
C ILE A 451 -5.40 -8.40 -2.90
N GLU A 452 -5.85 -8.60 -1.66
CA GLU A 452 -5.37 -9.64 -0.79
C GLU A 452 -6.53 -10.47 -0.23
N LEU A 453 -6.40 -11.79 -0.31
CA LEU A 453 -7.37 -12.77 0.19
C LEU A 453 -6.68 -13.75 1.15
N VAL A 454 -7.45 -14.27 2.10
CA VAL A 454 -6.99 -15.39 2.95
C VAL A 454 -6.80 -16.67 2.13
N ILE A 455 -7.58 -16.79 1.06
CA ILE A 455 -7.66 -17.97 0.21
C ILE A 455 -7.01 -17.65 -1.14
N PRO A 456 -6.26 -18.57 -1.76
CA PRO A 456 -5.64 -18.32 -3.05
C PRO A 456 -6.65 -17.85 -4.11
N ILE A 457 -6.25 -16.86 -4.89
CA ILE A 457 -7.03 -16.30 -6.00
C ILE A 457 -7.00 -17.30 -7.16
N ASP A 458 -8.15 -17.56 -7.77
CA ASP A 458 -8.25 -18.35 -9.01
C ASP A 458 -8.08 -17.41 -10.21
N PHE A 459 -8.99 -16.44 -10.32
CA PHE A 459 -8.92 -15.40 -11.33
C PHE A 459 -9.61 -14.10 -10.86
N VAL A 460 -9.21 -13.00 -11.50
CA VAL A 460 -9.85 -11.68 -11.36
C VAL A 460 -10.27 -11.20 -12.74
N LEU A 461 -11.54 -10.83 -12.90
CA LEU A 461 -12.01 -10.13 -14.11
C LEU A 461 -12.06 -8.63 -13.82
N ILE A 462 -11.60 -7.83 -14.77
CA ILE A 462 -11.60 -6.38 -14.70
C ILE A 462 -12.48 -5.85 -15.82
N GLN A 463 -13.40 -4.96 -15.47
CA GLN A 463 -14.35 -4.35 -16.39
C GLN A 463 -14.43 -2.85 -16.13
N SER A 464 -14.38 -2.04 -17.18
CA SER A 464 -14.66 -0.60 -17.07
C SER A 464 -15.28 -0.02 -18.34
N HIS A 465 -16.11 1.00 -18.14
CA HIS A 465 -16.60 1.88 -19.21
C HIS A 465 -15.54 2.88 -19.69
N LEU A 466 -14.43 3.03 -18.95
CA LEU A 466 -13.36 3.97 -19.27
C LEU A 466 -12.28 3.31 -20.13
N PRO A 467 -11.63 4.06 -21.04
CA PRO A 467 -10.48 3.60 -21.81
C PRO A 467 -9.22 3.56 -20.92
N ILE A 468 -9.19 2.60 -20.01
CA ILE A 468 -8.12 2.40 -19.03
C ILE A 468 -7.04 1.47 -19.63
N ARG A 469 -5.77 1.76 -19.35
CA ARG A 469 -4.65 0.91 -19.71
C ARG A 469 -4.10 0.20 -18.48
N LEU A 470 -3.98 -1.11 -18.55
CA LEU A 470 -3.36 -1.94 -17.52
C LEU A 470 -1.86 -2.06 -17.78
N VAL A 471 -1.05 -1.93 -16.74
CA VAL A 471 0.41 -2.07 -16.79
C VAL A 471 0.79 -3.33 -16.01
N GLU A 472 1.62 -4.17 -16.62
CA GLU A 472 2.06 -5.42 -16.00
C GLU A 472 3.04 -5.14 -14.84
N VAL A 473 2.95 -5.98 -13.80
CA VAL A 473 3.83 -5.94 -12.64
C VAL A 473 4.64 -7.23 -12.65
N GLU A 474 5.96 -7.12 -12.74
CA GLU A 474 6.88 -8.26 -12.88
C GLU A 474 6.75 -9.30 -11.75
N LYS A 475 6.37 -8.85 -10.54
CA LYS A 475 6.18 -9.74 -9.38
C LYS A 475 4.95 -10.66 -9.49
N ASN A 476 4.02 -10.39 -10.41
CA ASN A 476 2.78 -11.15 -10.49
C ASN A 476 2.98 -12.48 -11.22
N ALA A 477 2.64 -13.58 -10.54
CA ALA A 477 2.52 -14.91 -11.15
C ALA A 477 1.14 -15.13 -11.79
N SER A 478 0.69 -14.19 -12.63
CA SER A 478 -0.62 -14.22 -13.30
C SER A 478 -0.50 -14.06 -14.80
N VAL A 479 -1.35 -14.76 -15.56
CA VAL A 479 -1.48 -14.56 -17.01
C VAL A 479 -2.62 -13.59 -17.28
N VAL A 480 -2.34 -12.56 -18.09
CA VAL A 480 -3.31 -11.53 -18.47
C VAL A 480 -3.88 -11.84 -19.85
N CYS A 481 -5.21 -11.75 -19.99
CA CYS A 481 -5.88 -11.79 -21.28
C CYS A 481 -6.84 -10.59 -21.38
N GLN A 482 -6.53 -9.67 -22.29
CA GLN A 482 -7.35 -8.48 -22.57
C GLN A 482 -8.23 -8.73 -23.79
N ILE A 483 -9.53 -8.55 -23.62
CA ILE A 483 -10.54 -8.76 -24.66
C ILE A 483 -10.78 -7.41 -25.35
N ARG A 484 -10.56 -7.37 -26.66
CA ARG A 484 -10.79 -6.15 -27.45
C ARG A 484 -12.28 -5.83 -27.52
N LYS A 485 -12.60 -4.54 -27.64
CA LYS A 485 -13.95 -4.07 -27.92
C LYS A 485 -14.39 -4.60 -29.30
N ASN A 486 -15.57 -5.17 -29.37
CA ASN A 486 -16.21 -5.65 -30.61
C ASN A 486 -17.73 -5.61 -30.44
N GLU A 487 -18.49 -6.14 -31.40
CA GLU A 487 -19.96 -6.13 -31.33
C GLU A 487 -20.53 -6.88 -30.12
N LEU A 488 -19.82 -7.91 -29.63
CA LEU A 488 -20.22 -8.72 -28.46
C LEU A 488 -19.73 -8.13 -27.13
N ASN A 489 -18.66 -7.34 -27.15
CA ASN A 489 -18.06 -6.70 -26.00
C ASN A 489 -18.18 -5.17 -26.10
N PRO A 490 -19.19 -4.54 -25.45
CA PRO A 490 -19.37 -3.10 -25.49
C PRO A 490 -18.32 -2.36 -24.64
N TRP A 491 -17.58 -3.06 -23.77
CA TRP A 491 -16.69 -2.49 -22.77
C TRP A 491 -15.34 -2.10 -23.38
N PRO A 492 -14.91 -0.83 -23.22
CA PRO A 492 -13.56 -0.41 -23.62
C PRO A 492 -12.45 -1.18 -22.92
N LEU A 493 -12.65 -1.51 -21.63
CA LEU A 493 -11.76 -2.40 -20.88
C LEU A 493 -12.52 -3.64 -20.41
N LEU A 494 -12.07 -4.80 -20.87
CA LEU A 494 -12.40 -6.11 -20.31
C LEU A 494 -11.13 -6.96 -20.29
N ALA A 495 -10.67 -7.37 -19.11
CA ALA A 495 -9.47 -8.18 -18.95
C ALA A 495 -9.67 -9.27 -17.91
N SER A 496 -8.91 -10.35 -18.04
CA SER A 496 -8.87 -11.46 -17.08
C SER A 496 -7.44 -11.72 -16.61
N TYR A 497 -7.27 -11.83 -15.30
CA TYR A 497 -6.03 -12.21 -14.65
C TYR A 497 -6.22 -13.60 -14.06
N ARG A 498 -5.51 -14.59 -14.59
CA ARG A 498 -5.55 -15.96 -14.07
C ARG A 498 -4.29 -16.25 -13.27
N CYS A 499 -4.43 -16.53 -11.98
CA CYS A 499 -3.31 -16.83 -11.10
C CYS A 499 -2.91 -18.30 -11.24
N GLN A 500 -1.72 -18.55 -11.79
CA GLN A 500 -1.23 -19.92 -12.03
C GLN A 500 -0.77 -20.58 -10.73
N ALA A 501 -0.13 -19.81 -9.86
CA ALA A 501 0.30 -20.26 -8.53
C ALA A 501 -0.80 -20.06 -7.46
N ASN A 502 -0.58 -20.62 -6.26
CA ASN A 502 -1.44 -20.38 -5.10
C ASN A 502 -1.11 -19.03 -4.47
N VAL A 503 -1.44 -17.97 -5.21
CA VAL A 503 -1.17 -16.59 -4.81
C VAL A 503 -2.39 -16.03 -4.09
N CYS A 504 -2.17 -15.40 -2.95
CA CYS A 504 -3.19 -14.74 -2.14
C CYS A 504 -3.26 -13.23 -2.35
N ARG A 505 -2.23 -12.64 -2.98
CA ARG A 505 -2.11 -11.21 -3.22
C ARG A 505 -1.86 -10.92 -4.71
N LEU A 506 -2.62 -10.00 -5.29
CA LEU A 506 -2.45 -9.54 -6.66
C LEU A 506 -2.30 -8.01 -6.67
N GLU A 507 -1.26 -7.50 -7.35
CA GLU A 507 -1.05 -6.06 -7.55
C GLU A 507 -1.33 -5.70 -9.01
N LEU A 508 -2.17 -4.70 -9.27
CA LEU A 508 -2.52 -4.25 -10.61
C LEU A 508 -2.18 -2.78 -10.74
N ARG A 509 -1.52 -2.39 -11.83
CA ARG A 509 -1.24 -0.99 -12.12
C ARG A 509 -2.18 -0.48 -13.21
N VAL A 510 -2.87 0.61 -12.89
CA VAL A 510 -3.98 1.15 -13.67
C VAL A 510 -3.62 2.56 -14.11
N ARG A 511 -3.47 2.77 -15.41
CA ARG A 511 -3.29 4.10 -16.00
C ARG A 511 -4.64 4.68 -16.36
N VAL A 512 -4.91 5.87 -15.85
CA VAL A 512 -6.13 6.64 -16.08
C VAL A 512 -5.78 7.91 -16.85
N ILE A 513 -6.67 8.31 -17.75
CA ILE A 513 -6.59 9.59 -18.44
C ILE A 513 -7.39 10.62 -17.65
N GLU A 514 -6.75 11.72 -17.30
CA GLU A 514 -7.40 12.82 -16.58
C GLU A 514 -8.54 13.44 -17.41
N GLY A 515 -9.67 13.71 -16.74
CA GLY A 515 -10.93 14.14 -17.36
C GLY A 515 -11.99 13.04 -17.47
N ASN A 516 -11.56 11.77 -17.50
CA ASN A 516 -12.49 10.63 -17.52
C ASN A 516 -12.84 10.20 -16.08
N CYS A 517 -14.13 10.15 -15.77
CA CYS A 517 -14.64 9.65 -14.48
C CYS A 517 -15.60 8.48 -14.68
N GLY A 518 -15.58 7.52 -13.76
CA GLY A 518 -16.42 6.32 -13.88
C GLY A 518 -16.01 5.20 -12.94
N LEU A 519 -16.57 4.01 -13.16
CA LEU A 519 -16.35 2.84 -12.32
C LEU A 519 -15.38 1.85 -12.95
N LEU A 520 -14.55 1.26 -12.09
CA LEU A 520 -13.72 0.09 -12.36
C LEU A 520 -14.26 -1.07 -11.52
N ASN A 521 -14.84 -2.08 -12.17
CA ASN A 521 -15.41 -3.24 -11.51
C ASN A 521 -14.43 -4.42 -11.58
N LEU A 522 -14.23 -5.06 -10.45
CA LEU A 522 -13.40 -6.25 -10.30
C LEU A 522 -14.25 -7.42 -9.80
N PHE A 523 -14.22 -8.54 -10.50
CA PHE A 523 -14.85 -9.78 -10.09
C PHE A 523 -13.76 -10.72 -9.58
N VAL A 524 -13.66 -10.85 -8.26
CA VAL A 524 -12.62 -11.63 -7.60
C VAL A 524 -13.17 -13.01 -7.27
N SER A 525 -12.51 -14.06 -7.78
CA SER A 525 -12.91 -15.45 -7.57
C SER A 525 -11.79 -16.22 -6.88
N PRO A 526 -11.98 -16.67 -5.62
CA PRO A 526 -11.00 -17.52 -4.93
C PRO A 526 -11.11 -18.99 -5.34
N LYS A 527 -10.07 -19.76 -5.04
CA LYS A 527 -10.01 -21.22 -5.23
C LYS A 527 -10.81 -21.95 -4.13
N ILE A 528 -12.11 -21.69 -4.02
CA ILE A 528 -13.04 -22.36 -3.09
C ILE A 528 -14.18 -23.10 -3.80
N HIS A 529 -14.82 -24.00 -3.05
CA HIS A 529 -16.01 -24.75 -3.47
C HIS A 529 -17.13 -24.57 -2.44
N PRO A 530 -18.35 -24.18 -2.85
CA PRO A 530 -18.76 -23.84 -4.22
C PRO A 530 -18.04 -22.59 -4.75
N LYS A 531 -17.84 -22.51 -6.07
CA LYS A 531 -17.21 -21.34 -6.69
C LYS A 531 -18.13 -20.13 -6.57
N VAL A 532 -17.58 -19.04 -6.06
CA VAL A 532 -18.25 -17.76 -5.91
C VAL A 532 -17.34 -16.66 -6.44
N SER A 533 -17.96 -15.57 -6.88
CA SER A 533 -17.25 -14.37 -7.28
C SER A 533 -17.89 -13.18 -6.57
N GLN A 534 -17.06 -12.33 -5.97
CA GLN A 534 -17.51 -11.09 -5.35
C GLN A 534 -17.07 -9.91 -6.20
N VAL A 535 -17.95 -8.92 -6.33
CA VAL A 535 -17.68 -7.69 -7.08
C VAL A 535 -17.14 -6.63 -6.13
N ALA A 536 -15.98 -6.06 -6.47
CA ALA A 536 -15.42 -4.87 -5.86
C ALA A 536 -15.44 -3.73 -6.90
N SER A 537 -16.02 -2.59 -6.55
CA SER A 537 -16.20 -1.46 -7.46
C SER A 537 -15.43 -0.23 -6.97
N TYR A 538 -14.55 0.29 -7.80
CA TYR A 538 -13.73 1.46 -7.49
C TYR A 538 -14.14 2.64 -8.35
N THR A 539 -14.22 3.82 -7.74
CA THR A 539 -14.57 5.05 -8.47
C THR A 539 -13.30 5.77 -8.88
N ILE A 540 -13.15 5.98 -10.19
CA ILE A 540 -12.11 6.83 -10.76
C ILE A 540 -12.67 8.24 -10.88
N LYS A 541 -11.98 9.19 -10.23
CA LYS A 541 -12.35 10.61 -10.17
C LYS A 541 -11.91 11.34 -11.44
N ALA A 542 -12.57 12.45 -11.78
CA ALA A 542 -12.26 13.20 -13.01
C ALA A 542 -10.82 13.75 -13.00
N LEU A 543 -10.40 14.33 -11.88
CA LEU A 543 -9.06 14.83 -11.60
C LEU A 543 -8.29 13.78 -10.77
N SER A 544 -8.13 12.59 -11.36
CA SER A 544 -7.58 11.41 -10.69
C SER A 544 -6.09 11.51 -10.33
N ALA A 545 -5.34 12.43 -10.95
CA ALA A 545 -3.90 12.59 -10.69
C ALA A 545 -3.56 13.74 -9.72
N HIS A 546 -4.59 14.40 -9.18
CA HIS A 546 -4.43 15.48 -8.21
C HIS A 546 -4.27 14.93 -6.79
N VAL A 547 -3.19 15.32 -6.13
CA VAL A 547 -2.87 14.93 -4.75
C VAL A 547 -2.97 16.15 -3.86
N ARG A 548 -3.50 15.99 -2.64
CA ARG A 548 -3.65 17.09 -1.69
C ARG A 548 -2.28 17.60 -1.22
N VAL A 549 -2.11 18.91 -1.17
CA VAL A 549 -0.89 19.58 -0.70
C VAL A 549 -1.24 20.72 0.25
N HIS A 550 -0.26 21.17 1.04
CA HIS A 550 -0.47 22.23 2.03
C HIS A 550 -0.38 23.63 1.42
N ASN A 551 0.58 23.84 0.52
CA ASN A 551 0.92 25.16 0.00
C ASN A 551 0.34 25.41 -1.40
N PHE A 552 0.05 26.68 -1.70
CA PHE A 552 -0.39 27.15 -3.02
C PHE A 552 0.42 28.38 -3.41
N ASP A 553 1.00 28.38 -4.60
CA ASP A 553 1.89 29.42 -5.09
C ASP A 553 1.11 30.47 -5.90
N LEU A 554 0.88 31.62 -5.28
CA LEU A 554 0.16 32.74 -5.88
C LEU A 554 0.95 33.47 -6.97
N SER A 555 2.26 33.22 -7.12
CA SER A 555 3.08 33.88 -8.14
C SER A 555 2.89 33.30 -9.54
N ARG A 556 2.22 32.13 -9.65
CA ARG A 556 1.95 31.44 -10.91
C ARG A 556 0.84 32.12 -11.72
N PRO A 557 0.80 31.93 -13.06
CA PRO A 557 -0.30 32.43 -13.89
C PRO A 557 -1.57 31.62 -13.65
N ILE A 558 -2.42 32.11 -12.75
CA ILE A 558 -3.64 31.43 -12.31
C ILE A 558 -4.83 31.82 -13.19
N SER A 559 -5.58 30.82 -13.64
CA SER A 559 -6.94 30.95 -14.18
C SER A 559 -7.96 30.67 -13.09
N VAL A 560 -9.10 31.37 -13.10
CA VAL A 560 -10.11 31.34 -12.04
C VAL A 560 -11.47 30.96 -12.61
N LEU A 561 -12.08 29.92 -12.06
CA LEU A 561 -13.44 29.50 -12.36
C LEU A 561 -14.29 29.65 -11.11
N SER A 562 -15.34 30.46 -11.18
CA SER A 562 -16.23 30.72 -10.05
C SER A 562 -17.66 30.32 -10.38
N PHE A 563 -18.29 29.67 -9.41
CA PHE A 563 -19.70 29.29 -9.40
C PHE A 563 -20.39 30.06 -8.29
N THR A 564 -21.43 30.81 -8.63
CA THR A 564 -22.24 31.54 -7.64
C THR A 564 -23.71 31.20 -7.81
N GLY A 565 -24.42 30.91 -6.72
CA GLY A 565 -25.80 30.47 -6.86
C GLY A 565 -26.44 29.96 -5.58
N SER A 566 -27.57 29.26 -5.76
CA SER A 566 -28.41 28.78 -4.67
C SER A 566 -28.07 27.34 -4.25
N PHE A 567 -26.80 27.08 -3.90
CA PHE A 567 -26.33 25.79 -3.42
C PHE A 567 -25.81 25.84 -1.98
N SER A 568 -25.96 24.73 -1.27
CA SER A 568 -25.43 24.51 0.06
C SER A 568 -23.92 24.21 0.04
N ILE A 569 -23.25 24.40 1.17
CA ILE A 569 -21.85 24.02 1.32
C ILE A 569 -21.66 22.50 1.13
N SER A 570 -22.64 21.69 1.53
CA SER A 570 -22.60 20.23 1.36
C SER A 570 -22.67 19.80 -0.09
N GLU A 571 -23.41 20.52 -0.94
CA GLU A 571 -23.43 20.28 -2.39
C GLU A 571 -22.11 20.66 -3.05
N ALA A 572 -21.54 21.83 -2.70
CA ALA A 572 -20.21 22.22 -3.19
C ALA A 572 -19.12 21.24 -2.74
N HIS A 573 -19.21 20.73 -1.51
CA HIS A 573 -18.34 19.68 -1.01
C HIS A 573 -18.51 18.37 -1.79
N ALA A 574 -19.74 17.99 -2.14
CA ALA A 574 -20.00 16.80 -2.95
C ALA A 574 -19.41 16.92 -4.37
N TRP A 575 -19.47 18.10 -4.98
CA TRP A 575 -18.79 18.38 -6.25
C TRP A 575 -17.28 18.12 -6.12
N LEU A 576 -16.64 18.69 -5.09
CA LEU A 576 -15.22 18.48 -4.86
C LEU A 576 -14.88 16.99 -4.61
N TYR A 577 -15.68 16.30 -3.80
CA TYR A 577 -15.53 14.87 -3.53
C TYR A 577 -15.63 14.00 -4.79
N ASN A 578 -16.44 14.40 -5.78
CA ASN A 578 -16.57 13.69 -7.05
C ASN A 578 -15.43 14.01 -8.04
N LEU A 579 -14.82 15.19 -7.92
CA LEU A 579 -13.77 15.66 -8.82
C LEU A 579 -12.39 15.08 -8.50
N VAL A 580 -11.97 15.11 -7.23
CA VAL A 580 -10.60 14.77 -6.81
C VAL A 580 -10.59 13.63 -5.78
N PRO A 581 -9.50 12.84 -5.69
CA PRO A 581 -9.31 11.86 -4.63
C PRO A 581 -9.03 12.54 -3.27
N ASP A 582 -9.03 11.74 -2.20
CA ASP A 582 -8.62 12.14 -0.84
C ASP A 582 -9.37 13.33 -0.22
N VAL A 583 -10.66 13.45 -0.56
CA VAL A 583 -11.60 14.37 0.09
C VAL A 583 -12.47 13.58 1.07
N PRO A 584 -12.67 14.05 2.31
CA PRO A 584 -13.57 13.40 3.26
C PRO A 584 -14.98 13.22 2.68
N LEU A 585 -15.63 12.10 2.96
CA LEU A 585 -17.02 11.85 2.49
C LEU A 585 -18.04 12.83 3.08
N LYS A 586 -17.79 13.32 4.30
CA LYS A 586 -18.67 14.25 5.01
C LYS A 586 -18.01 15.61 5.04
N CYS A 587 -18.80 16.64 4.75
CA CYS A 587 -18.38 18.02 4.78
C CYS A 587 -17.84 18.40 6.18
N PRO A 588 -16.63 18.97 6.27
CA PRO A 588 -16.10 19.54 7.51
C PRO A 588 -17.04 20.63 8.10
N PRO A 589 -17.11 20.77 9.43
CA PRO A 589 -17.93 21.79 10.08
C PRO A 589 -17.22 23.15 10.05
N ALA A 590 -17.16 23.78 8.87
CA ALA A 590 -16.59 25.12 8.68
C ALA A 590 -17.47 25.95 7.74
N GLU A 591 -17.48 27.28 7.91
CA GLU A 591 -18.26 28.17 7.03
C GLU A 591 -17.67 28.30 5.63
N THR A 592 -16.34 28.25 5.57
CA THR A 592 -15.56 28.29 4.32
C THR A 592 -14.46 27.26 4.41
N ILE A 593 -14.28 26.49 3.35
CA ILE A 593 -13.27 25.44 3.28
C ILE A 593 -12.35 25.72 2.09
N THR A 594 -11.03 25.63 2.34
CA THR A 594 -10.00 25.79 1.31
C THR A 594 -9.15 24.53 1.27
N ASN A 595 -9.00 23.94 0.08
CA ASN A 595 -8.13 22.79 -0.16
C ASN A 595 -7.19 23.10 -1.32
N ASN A 596 -5.93 22.72 -1.18
CA ASN A 596 -4.93 22.85 -2.23
C ASN A 596 -4.55 21.45 -2.73
N PHE A 597 -4.37 21.33 -4.03
CA PHE A 597 -3.99 20.10 -4.72
C PHE A 597 -2.87 20.40 -5.72
N GLN A 598 -2.09 19.37 -6.03
CA GLN A 598 -1.05 19.41 -7.04
C GLN A 598 -1.19 18.19 -7.95
N CYS A 599 -1.14 18.39 -9.27
CA CYS A 599 -1.18 17.30 -10.24
C CYS A 599 0.20 16.67 -10.37
N ALA A 600 0.30 15.37 -10.07
CA ALA A 600 1.58 14.65 -10.10
C ALA A 600 2.10 14.41 -11.53
N ILE A 601 1.20 14.28 -12.52
CA ILE A 601 1.56 13.95 -13.91
C ILE A 601 1.77 15.19 -14.78
N ASN A 602 1.13 16.31 -14.46
CA ASN A 602 1.14 17.53 -15.27
C ASN A 602 2.17 18.55 -14.73
N GLY A 603 3.41 18.08 -14.54
CA GLY A 603 4.55 18.92 -14.14
C GLY A 603 4.40 19.65 -12.80
N GLY A 604 3.50 19.21 -11.92
CA GLY A 604 3.27 19.85 -10.63
C GLY A 604 2.43 21.12 -10.69
N THR A 605 1.53 21.23 -11.67
CA THR A 605 0.46 22.23 -11.71
C THR A 605 -0.42 22.16 -10.45
N GLN A 606 -0.95 23.29 -10.02
CA GLN A 606 -1.67 23.45 -8.76
C GLN A 606 -3.15 23.78 -8.97
N LEU A 607 -3.99 23.32 -8.03
CA LEU A 607 -5.41 23.62 -7.95
C LEU A 607 -5.74 24.01 -6.52
N GLN A 608 -6.23 25.23 -6.31
CA GLN A 608 -6.84 25.66 -5.06
C GLN A 608 -8.35 25.73 -5.22
N VAL A 609 -9.07 25.11 -4.29
CA VAL A 609 -10.53 25.14 -4.24
C VAL A 609 -10.96 25.79 -2.95
N THR A 610 -11.71 26.89 -3.06
CA THR A 610 -12.33 27.59 -1.93
C THR A 610 -13.83 27.57 -2.11
N TYR A 611 -14.58 27.04 -1.14
CA TYR A 611 -16.04 26.99 -1.22
C TYR A 611 -16.71 27.32 0.11
N SER A 612 -17.88 27.92 0.00
CA SER A 612 -18.76 28.33 1.08
C SER A 612 -20.22 28.19 0.61
N LYS A 613 -21.19 28.58 1.44
CA LYS A 613 -22.60 28.56 1.04
C LYS A 613 -22.84 29.52 -0.13
N GLY A 614 -23.26 28.97 -1.27
CA GLY A 614 -23.62 29.72 -2.48
C GLY A 614 -22.45 30.26 -3.31
N SER A 615 -21.20 29.92 -2.97
CA SER A 615 -20.02 30.33 -3.72
C SER A 615 -18.95 29.24 -3.72
N ALA A 616 -18.41 28.92 -4.90
CA ALA A 616 -17.29 28.00 -5.07
C ALA A 616 -16.32 28.59 -6.10
N VAL A 617 -15.04 28.70 -5.75
CA VAL A 617 -13.98 29.29 -6.56
C VAL A 617 -12.86 28.27 -6.72
N PHE A 618 -12.53 27.96 -7.97
CA PHE A 618 -11.45 27.07 -8.38
C PHE A 618 -10.37 27.90 -9.05
N ARG A 619 -9.14 27.82 -8.54
CA ARG A 619 -7.97 28.52 -9.05
C ARG A 619 -6.93 27.51 -9.49
N SER A 620 -6.50 27.56 -10.75
CA SER A 620 -5.45 26.65 -11.23
C SER A 620 -4.53 27.34 -12.23
N ASP A 621 -3.26 26.95 -12.21
CA ASP A 621 -2.28 27.30 -13.24
C ASP A 621 -2.41 26.44 -14.51
N SER A 622 -3.40 25.52 -14.56
CA SER A 622 -3.67 24.66 -15.71
C SER A 622 -5.07 24.87 -16.31
N VAL A 623 -5.10 25.18 -17.61
CA VAL A 623 -6.34 25.38 -18.38
C VAL A 623 -7.13 24.08 -18.58
N SER A 624 -6.43 22.94 -18.70
CA SER A 624 -7.09 21.63 -18.81
C SER A 624 -7.86 21.29 -17.54
N THR A 625 -7.26 21.51 -16.36
CA THR A 625 -7.93 21.30 -15.06
C THR A 625 -9.21 22.15 -14.97
N ILE A 626 -9.15 23.44 -15.32
CA ILE A 626 -10.32 24.32 -15.33
C ILE A 626 -11.40 23.84 -16.29
N SER A 627 -11.02 23.41 -17.51
CA SER A 627 -12.00 22.88 -18.47
C SER A 627 -12.71 21.64 -17.94
N ILE A 628 -11.97 20.69 -17.34
CA ILE A 628 -12.53 19.46 -16.78
C ILE A 628 -13.51 19.80 -15.64
N ILE A 629 -13.11 20.67 -14.71
CA ILE A 629 -13.98 21.09 -13.59
C ILE A 629 -15.25 21.74 -14.11
N ARG A 630 -15.13 22.65 -15.08
CA ARG A 630 -16.28 23.33 -15.68
C ARG A 630 -17.27 22.32 -16.26
N ASP A 631 -16.80 21.35 -17.03
CA ASP A 631 -17.67 20.37 -17.69
C ASP A 631 -18.37 19.48 -16.65
N GLN A 632 -17.60 18.88 -15.73
CA GLN A 632 -18.12 17.95 -14.73
C GLN A 632 -19.13 18.60 -13.77
N ILE A 633 -18.82 19.79 -13.27
CA ILE A 633 -19.74 20.52 -12.39
C ILE A 633 -20.97 21.00 -13.16
N SER A 634 -20.82 21.47 -14.41
CA SER A 634 -21.95 21.91 -15.24
C SER A 634 -22.93 20.77 -15.51
N ASP A 635 -22.42 19.56 -15.78
CA ASP A 635 -23.24 18.35 -15.93
C ASP A 635 -23.99 18.02 -14.63
N GLU A 636 -23.33 18.13 -13.47
CA GLU A 636 -23.98 17.91 -12.17
C GLU A 636 -25.06 18.96 -11.87
N ILE A 637 -24.80 20.23 -12.19
CA ILE A 637 -25.75 21.35 -12.07
C ILE A 637 -26.97 21.11 -12.96
N LEU A 638 -26.76 20.68 -14.21
CA LEU A 638 -27.83 20.38 -15.16
C LEU A 638 -28.68 19.20 -14.66
N ASN A 639 -28.04 18.13 -14.20
CA ASN A 639 -28.71 16.93 -13.68
C ASN A 639 -29.56 17.24 -12.43
N LYS A 640 -29.09 18.14 -11.55
CA LYS A 640 -29.82 18.57 -10.35
C LYS A 640 -30.72 19.79 -10.57
N GLN A 641 -30.76 20.34 -11.79
CA GLN A 641 -31.53 21.54 -12.16
C GLN A 641 -31.26 22.76 -11.26
N MET A 642 -30.00 22.98 -10.89
CA MET A 642 -29.60 24.05 -9.99
C MET A 642 -29.43 25.38 -10.74
N ARG A 643 -29.78 26.50 -10.11
CA ARG A 643 -29.53 27.85 -10.65
C ARG A 643 -28.18 28.34 -10.16
N VAL A 644 -27.19 28.30 -11.05
CA VAL A 644 -25.81 28.70 -10.78
C VAL A 644 -25.31 29.55 -11.95
N ASP A 645 -24.69 30.67 -11.62
CA ASP A 645 -23.96 31.51 -12.55
C ASP A 645 -22.49 31.07 -12.58
N VAL A 646 -21.92 30.95 -13.78
CA VAL A 646 -20.58 30.42 -14.02
C VAL A 646 -19.73 31.50 -14.69
N SER A 647 -18.70 31.96 -14.00
CA SER A 647 -17.73 32.91 -14.53
C SER A 647 -16.35 32.25 -14.66
N CYS A 648 -15.70 32.39 -15.81
CA CYS A 648 -14.38 31.84 -16.08
C CYS A 648 -13.44 32.95 -16.55
N ASP A 649 -12.37 33.20 -15.80
CA ASP A 649 -11.31 34.15 -16.12
C ASP A 649 -10.02 33.37 -16.42
N LEU A 650 -9.51 33.52 -17.64
CA LEU A 650 -8.41 32.71 -18.16
C LEU A 650 -7.15 33.57 -18.30
N ASN A 651 -6.05 33.06 -17.75
CA ASN A 651 -4.75 33.69 -17.92
C ASN A 651 -4.03 33.06 -19.13
N GLU A 652 -3.83 33.83 -20.20
CA GLU A 652 -3.18 33.34 -21.42
C GLU A 652 -1.74 32.81 -21.18
N ALA A 653 -1.05 33.33 -20.17
CA ALA A 653 0.30 32.88 -19.82
C ALA A 653 0.33 31.49 -19.16
N SER A 654 -0.80 30.97 -18.70
CA SER A 654 -0.87 29.66 -18.01
C SER A 654 -0.55 28.49 -18.93
N VAL A 655 -0.90 28.59 -20.22
CA VAL A 655 -0.58 27.56 -21.21
C VAL A 655 0.93 27.49 -21.44
N GLU A 656 1.58 28.63 -21.65
CA GLU A 656 3.04 28.68 -21.80
C GLU A 656 3.76 28.17 -20.55
N HIS A 657 3.24 28.50 -19.36
CA HIS A 657 3.75 27.98 -18.09
C HIS A 657 3.62 26.45 -18.00
N CYS A 658 2.45 25.88 -18.32
CA CYS A 658 2.25 24.42 -18.35
C CYS A 658 3.22 23.73 -19.31
N LEU A 659 3.41 24.26 -20.52
CA LEU A 659 4.34 23.70 -21.51
C LEU A 659 5.79 23.70 -20.98
N ARG A 660 6.20 24.76 -20.28
CA ARG A 660 7.52 24.82 -19.63
C ARG A 660 7.66 23.82 -18.49
N LEU A 661 6.61 23.56 -17.72
CA LEU A 661 6.62 22.52 -16.67
C LEU A 661 6.71 21.10 -17.25
N LEU A 662 6.06 20.85 -18.40
CA LEU A 662 6.10 19.56 -19.09
C LEU A 662 7.40 19.32 -19.86
N HIS A 663 8.13 20.39 -20.20
CA HIS A 663 9.32 20.34 -21.04
C HIS A 663 10.40 19.36 -20.54
N PRO A 664 10.85 19.39 -19.27
CA PRO A 664 11.89 18.47 -18.79
C PRO A 664 11.51 17.00 -18.95
N THR A 665 10.24 16.68 -18.69
CA THR A 665 9.73 15.31 -18.72
C THR A 665 9.70 14.74 -20.14
N ILE A 666 9.16 15.49 -21.11
CA ILE A 666 9.14 15.03 -22.50
C ILE A 666 10.54 15.00 -23.11
N THR A 667 11.42 15.96 -22.78
CA THR A 667 12.82 15.94 -23.22
C THR A 667 13.50 14.65 -22.77
N LYS A 668 13.30 14.24 -21.51
CA LYS A 668 13.82 12.97 -21.01
C LYS A 668 13.35 11.78 -21.85
N TYR A 669 12.05 11.68 -22.15
CA TYR A 669 11.51 10.60 -22.98
C TYR A 669 12.10 10.58 -24.40
N VAL A 670 12.13 11.74 -25.07
CA VAL A 670 12.67 11.86 -26.43
C VAL A 670 14.16 11.52 -26.46
N THR A 671 14.95 11.99 -25.48
CA THR A 671 16.38 11.66 -25.38
C THR A 671 16.62 10.17 -25.23
N ILE A 672 15.86 9.49 -24.36
CA ILE A 672 15.99 8.04 -24.14
C ILE A 672 15.60 7.25 -25.40
N GLU A 673 14.52 7.63 -26.08
CA GLU A 673 14.12 6.96 -27.32
C GLU A 673 15.15 7.13 -28.44
N THR A 674 15.73 8.33 -28.56
CA THR A 674 16.82 8.59 -29.50
C THR A 674 18.07 7.80 -29.14
N GLN A 675 18.46 7.76 -27.86
CA GLN A 675 19.60 6.94 -27.37
C GLN A 675 19.37 5.45 -27.63
N LYS A 676 18.16 4.93 -27.43
CA LYS A 676 17.80 3.54 -27.74
C LYS A 676 17.99 3.21 -29.23
N LYS A 677 17.53 4.11 -30.12
CA LYS A 677 17.73 3.96 -31.58
C LYS A 677 19.21 3.91 -31.95
N TYR A 678 20.02 4.81 -31.37
CA TYR A 678 21.48 4.80 -31.58
C TYR A 678 22.14 3.56 -31.00
N ALA A 679 21.78 3.16 -29.77
CA ALA A 679 22.34 1.98 -29.11
C ALA A 679 22.09 0.70 -29.93
N ALA A 680 20.88 0.53 -30.49
CA ALA A 680 20.56 -0.58 -31.38
C ALA A 680 21.48 -0.61 -32.62
N ALA A 681 21.62 0.53 -33.32
CA ALA A 681 22.47 0.64 -34.49
C ALA A 681 23.97 0.43 -34.17
N LEU A 682 24.44 0.97 -33.04
CA LEU A 682 25.83 0.80 -32.60
C LEU A 682 26.13 -0.65 -32.20
N LYS A 683 25.17 -1.37 -31.62
CA LYS A 683 25.32 -2.78 -31.28
C LYS A 683 25.45 -3.65 -32.53
N GLU A 684 24.69 -3.35 -33.58
CA GLU A 684 24.85 -4.01 -34.88
C GLU A 684 26.25 -3.76 -35.48
N ILE A 685 26.81 -2.56 -35.31
CA ILE A 685 28.17 -2.24 -35.76
C ILE A 685 29.22 -3.03 -34.94
N GLU A 686 29.02 -3.17 -33.62
CA GLU A 686 29.89 -3.96 -32.73
C GLU A 686 29.94 -5.44 -33.13
N VAL A 687 28.80 -6.02 -33.50
CA VAL A 687 28.73 -7.41 -33.96
C VAL A 687 29.50 -7.62 -35.27
N ASN A 688 29.52 -6.61 -36.13
CA ASN A 688 30.13 -6.70 -37.46
C ASN A 688 31.62 -6.33 -37.51
N ASN A 689 32.19 -5.77 -36.44
CA ASN A 689 33.56 -5.26 -36.44
C ASN A 689 34.29 -5.59 -35.12
N SER A 690 35.55 -6.01 -35.21
CA SER A 690 36.33 -6.45 -34.04
C SER A 690 36.98 -5.33 -33.23
N ASP A 691 37.02 -4.09 -33.73
CA ASP A 691 37.65 -2.94 -33.06
C ASP A 691 36.82 -1.66 -33.21
N VAL A 692 35.60 -1.69 -32.66
CA VAL A 692 34.61 -0.63 -32.87
C VAL A 692 34.93 0.65 -32.11
N TYR A 693 35.65 0.52 -31.00
CA TYR A 693 35.99 1.65 -30.13
C TYR A 693 37.12 2.53 -30.68
N SER A 694 37.82 2.12 -31.75
CA SER A 694 38.90 2.92 -32.34
C SER A 694 38.41 3.99 -33.31
N PHE A 695 37.21 3.84 -33.88
CA PHE A 695 36.64 4.79 -34.85
C PHE A 695 35.31 5.43 -34.41
N LEU A 696 34.73 5.01 -33.29
CA LEU A 696 33.57 5.69 -32.71
C LEU A 696 33.97 7.01 -32.05
N SER A 697 33.09 8.01 -32.13
CA SER A 697 33.19 9.20 -31.30
C SER A 697 33.06 8.83 -29.82
N PRO A 698 33.62 9.63 -28.89
CA PRO A 698 33.49 9.41 -27.45
C PRO A 698 32.04 9.27 -26.99
N GLU A 699 31.13 10.07 -27.54
CA GLU A 699 29.68 10.03 -27.24
C GLU A 699 29.03 8.71 -27.66
N ASN A 700 29.31 8.23 -28.88
CA ASN A 700 28.77 6.95 -29.35
C ASN A 700 29.40 5.75 -28.63
N ALA A 701 30.68 5.84 -28.27
CA ALA A 701 31.35 4.83 -27.47
C ALA A 701 30.74 4.73 -26.05
N GLU A 702 30.32 5.85 -25.46
CA GLU A 702 29.61 5.88 -24.18
C GLU A 702 28.21 5.26 -24.28
N ILE A 703 27.44 5.59 -25.32
CA ILE A 703 26.13 4.98 -25.58
C ILE A 703 26.26 3.46 -25.75
N LEU A 704 27.27 2.99 -26.48
CA LEU A 704 27.51 1.56 -26.70
C LEU A 704 27.90 0.84 -25.39
N ARG A 705 28.73 1.47 -24.55
CA ARG A 705 29.06 0.93 -23.21
C ARG A 705 27.84 0.84 -22.30
N ASN A 706 26.95 1.81 -22.38
CA ASN A 706 25.73 1.89 -21.58
C ASN A 706 24.52 1.24 -22.27
N HIS A 707 24.73 0.40 -23.30
CA HIS A 707 23.64 -0.22 -24.07
C HIS A 707 22.58 -0.87 -23.16
N ASP A 708 23.00 -1.75 -22.25
CA ASP A 708 22.07 -2.52 -21.43
C ASP A 708 21.29 -1.66 -20.43
N SER A 709 21.90 -0.60 -19.89
CA SER A 709 21.20 0.33 -19.00
C SER A 709 20.22 1.21 -19.76
N ILE A 710 20.58 1.69 -20.95
CA ILE A 710 19.70 2.48 -21.83
C ILE A 710 18.49 1.65 -22.26
N PHE A 711 18.68 0.39 -22.65
CA PHE A 711 17.56 -0.48 -23.03
C PHE A 711 16.63 -0.75 -21.85
N LYS A 712 17.18 -1.03 -20.66
CA LYS A 712 16.39 -1.22 -19.44
C LYS A 712 15.62 0.05 -19.05
N GLU A 713 16.26 1.22 -19.13
CA GLU A 713 15.58 2.48 -18.84
C GLU A 713 14.49 2.79 -19.88
N ALA A 714 14.74 2.52 -21.18
CA ALA A 714 13.77 2.74 -22.24
C ALA A 714 12.58 1.78 -22.23
N GLU A 715 12.72 0.57 -21.67
CA GLU A 715 11.58 -0.32 -21.39
C GLU A 715 10.66 0.29 -20.33
N SER A 716 11.22 1.00 -19.34
CA SER A 716 10.46 1.69 -18.29
C SER A 716 9.91 3.05 -18.73
N LEU A 717 10.63 3.75 -19.61
CA LEU A 717 10.34 5.12 -20.06
C LEU A 717 10.07 5.16 -21.56
N CYS A 718 8.93 4.63 -21.98
CA CYS A 718 8.48 4.70 -23.37
C CYS A 718 7.50 5.88 -23.57
N LEU A 719 7.76 6.75 -24.56
CA LEU A 719 6.99 7.97 -24.82
C LEU A 719 5.52 7.65 -25.13
N GLU A 720 5.28 6.70 -26.04
CA GLU A 720 3.92 6.26 -26.41
C GLU A 720 3.16 5.67 -25.22
N SER A 721 3.88 5.03 -24.29
CA SER A 721 3.28 4.43 -23.11
C SER A 721 3.05 5.43 -21.98
N SER A 722 3.85 6.50 -21.90
CA SER A 722 3.87 7.43 -20.77
C SER A 722 2.55 8.18 -20.55
N GLY A 723 1.77 8.38 -21.61
CA GLY A 723 0.56 9.20 -21.58
C GLY A 723 0.83 10.71 -21.66
N ILE A 724 2.10 11.15 -21.70
CA ILE A 724 2.44 12.57 -21.77
C ILE A 724 1.87 13.25 -23.01
N LEU A 725 1.86 12.55 -24.15
CA LEU A 725 1.30 13.06 -25.40
C LEU A 725 -0.19 13.37 -25.27
N GLN A 726 -0.93 12.56 -24.51
CA GLN A 726 -2.34 12.80 -24.22
C GLN A 726 -2.54 14.06 -23.36
N ILE A 727 -1.60 14.37 -22.47
CA ILE A 727 -1.65 15.60 -21.65
C ILE A 727 -1.52 16.83 -22.55
N TYR A 728 -0.58 16.83 -23.50
CA TYR A 728 -0.43 17.91 -24.48
C TYR A 728 -1.68 18.06 -25.36
N GLU A 729 -2.26 16.94 -25.81
CA GLU A 729 -3.50 16.97 -26.59
C GLU A 729 -4.67 17.55 -25.77
N ASN A 730 -4.85 17.08 -24.53
CA ASN A 730 -5.90 17.56 -23.64
C ASN A 730 -5.75 19.06 -23.33
N LEU A 731 -4.51 19.55 -23.18
CA LEU A 731 -4.23 20.97 -22.98
C LEU A 731 -4.64 21.79 -24.20
N LEU A 732 -4.30 21.34 -25.42
CA LEU A 732 -4.68 22.01 -26.66
C LEU A 732 -6.21 22.05 -26.83
N GLN A 733 -6.87 20.90 -26.60
CA GLN A 733 -8.33 20.80 -26.68
C GLN A 733 -9.02 21.70 -25.64
N ALA A 734 -8.50 21.76 -24.41
CA ALA A 734 -9.05 22.60 -23.36
C ALA A 734 -8.90 24.10 -23.67
N GLN A 735 -7.73 24.52 -24.14
CA GLN A 735 -7.48 25.91 -24.55
C GLN A 735 -8.44 26.34 -25.67
N ALA A 736 -8.62 25.50 -26.68
CA ALA A 736 -9.57 25.73 -27.76
C ALA A 736 -11.01 25.81 -27.26
N LYS A 737 -11.43 24.84 -26.44
CA LYS A 737 -12.80 24.75 -25.93
C LYS A 737 -13.16 25.95 -25.04
N LEU A 738 -12.21 26.42 -24.24
CA LEU A 738 -12.41 27.57 -23.36
C LEU A 738 -12.37 28.91 -24.11
N SER A 739 -11.66 28.98 -25.25
CA SER A 739 -11.67 30.13 -26.18
C SER A 739 -12.79 30.08 -27.23
N GLY A 740 -13.65 29.05 -27.20
CA GLY A 740 -14.80 28.90 -28.10
C GLY A 740 -14.46 28.37 -29.50
N ARG A 741 -13.29 27.73 -29.69
CA ARG A 741 -12.79 27.21 -30.98
C ARG A 741 -12.73 25.67 -30.99
N SER A 742 -12.51 25.09 -32.17
CA SER A 742 -12.37 23.64 -32.38
C SER A 742 -11.04 23.31 -33.08
N VAL A 743 -10.30 22.33 -32.56
CA VAL A 743 -8.91 22.05 -32.98
C VAL A 743 -8.70 20.59 -33.41
N ARG A 744 -9.78 19.86 -33.73
CA ARG A 744 -9.71 18.43 -34.10
C ARG A 744 -8.74 18.11 -35.25
N SER A 745 -8.55 19.02 -36.21
CA SER A 745 -7.63 18.84 -37.34
C SER A 745 -6.16 19.09 -36.99
N LYS A 746 -5.85 19.77 -35.88
CA LYS A 746 -4.47 20.10 -35.48
C LYS A 746 -3.87 19.09 -34.48
N SER A 747 -4.66 18.15 -33.93
CA SER A 747 -4.15 17.11 -33.02
C SER A 747 -3.06 16.24 -33.67
N GLU A 748 -3.27 15.76 -34.90
CA GLU A 748 -2.29 14.92 -35.60
C GLU A 748 -0.97 15.66 -35.84
N ALA A 749 -1.04 16.93 -36.25
CA ALA A 749 0.13 17.77 -36.48
C ALA A 749 0.93 18.02 -35.18
N LEU A 750 0.24 18.18 -34.04
CA LEU A 750 0.90 18.25 -32.74
C LEU A 750 1.63 16.95 -32.41
N MET A 751 1.00 15.80 -32.64
CA MET A 751 1.61 14.50 -32.35
C MET A 751 2.90 14.30 -33.15
N THR A 752 2.90 14.63 -34.45
CA THR A 752 4.11 14.59 -35.29
C THR A 752 5.20 15.54 -34.76
N LEU A 753 4.83 16.76 -34.35
CA LEU A 753 5.77 17.73 -33.79
C LEU A 753 6.42 17.20 -32.49
N LEU A 754 5.66 16.52 -31.64
CA LEU A 754 6.15 16.00 -30.36
C LEU A 754 7.02 14.75 -30.50
N THR A 755 6.77 13.90 -31.50
CA THR A 755 7.51 12.65 -31.67
C THR A 755 8.74 12.77 -32.58
N GLU A 756 8.68 13.60 -33.62
CA GLU A 756 9.75 13.66 -34.63
C GLU A 756 10.66 14.89 -34.50
N ASN A 757 10.11 16.05 -34.13
CA ASN A 757 10.82 17.34 -34.18
C ASN A 757 10.59 18.19 -32.92
N TYR A 758 10.70 17.57 -31.74
CA TYR A 758 10.39 18.24 -30.50
C TYR A 758 11.33 19.44 -30.24
N ASN A 759 10.74 20.63 -30.17
CA ASN A 759 11.38 21.87 -29.72
C ASN A 759 10.35 22.70 -28.95
N LEU A 760 10.69 23.16 -27.75
CA LEU A 760 9.80 23.93 -26.89
C LEU A 760 9.24 25.18 -27.58
N ASP A 761 10.09 25.95 -28.25
CA ASP A 761 9.68 27.20 -28.90
C ASP A 761 8.74 26.94 -30.07
N ALA A 762 8.97 25.85 -30.82
CA ALA A 762 8.08 25.43 -31.90
C ALA A 762 6.71 24.98 -31.36
N VAL A 763 6.69 24.24 -30.24
CA VAL A 763 5.44 23.84 -29.57
C VAL A 763 4.69 25.05 -29.03
N ILE A 764 5.37 26.00 -28.37
CA ILE A 764 4.74 27.24 -27.90
C ILE A 764 4.16 28.04 -29.07
N ALA A 765 4.91 28.18 -30.17
CA ALA A 765 4.44 28.86 -31.37
C ALA A 765 3.20 28.16 -31.98
N PHE A 766 3.17 26.83 -31.98
CA PHE A 766 2.03 26.04 -32.43
C PHE A 766 0.77 26.26 -31.57
N PHE A 767 0.91 26.29 -30.24
CA PHE A 767 -0.20 26.58 -29.34
C PHE A 767 -0.71 28.03 -29.50
N LYS A 768 0.19 28.99 -29.75
CA LYS A 768 -0.19 30.39 -30.02
C LYS A 768 -0.94 30.52 -31.35
N SER A 769 -0.49 29.86 -32.42
CA SER A 769 -1.18 29.90 -33.72
C SER A 769 -2.54 29.18 -33.68
N ALA A 770 -2.66 28.12 -32.88
CA ALA A 770 -3.93 27.40 -32.69
C ALA A 770 -5.04 28.26 -32.07
N VAL A 771 -4.70 29.36 -31.39
CA VAL A 771 -5.65 30.33 -30.80
C VAL A 771 -5.82 31.59 -31.65
N GLN A 772 -5.02 31.78 -32.70
CA GLN A 772 -5.16 32.93 -33.60
C GLN A 772 -6.05 32.64 -34.80
N ASP A 773 -5.99 31.43 -35.36
CA ASP A 773 -6.93 30.91 -36.38
C ASP A 773 -8.26 30.45 -35.77
#